data_AF-A0AAD3D2B3-F1
#
_entry.id   AF-A0AAD3D2B3-F1
#
_cell.length_a   1.000
_cell.length_b   1.000
_cell.length_c   1.000
_cell.angle_alpha   90.00
_cell.angle_beta   90.00
_cell.angle_gamma   90.00
#
_symmetry.space_group_name_H-M   'P 1'
#
loop_
_entity.id
_entity.type
_entity.pdbx_description
1 polymer ?
#
loop_
_entity_poly.entity_id
_entity_poly.type
_entity_poly.pdbx_seq_one_letter_code
_entity_poly.pdbx_strand_id
1 'polypeptide(L)'
;MDQKYVQDFIQEAKKLVHRVREGIYAEYGYATKDLTEEEIQEREELFKIHIQDELKPPEGTMRDNMTGGKGVAWMNQKGIEIYARKLLHAMMTNDEFYYVMGGHSSATGHGNNQLQSYMMQLAEIMEPVMHRLGVRLIVRNLAMGGLGTTHFSLGASTLYGETDVMYWDSSMTEKGCEDQDLNHKQNLLGGERYPVLLNGCIANLEEETEGNLAYGNLMGTWGGNPLVKTTTSLDQGASLPWAVQYLKCDPSVGGLCNGKEGISWYHSSCWEPRSDYTPTNKQAPFVGGRASWHPGDRVHKFHGRTHTILMLKALDEALNLWENGIKSEGFPLKESYWHIKPINGDMKETLFKNLNKEHYKGTTACEKRWSSHVYQPIGLDRACRRPFKGMGQFTPIAGGYHNSVAKHVKPAPNGYVPTHGMEPVYQGLDVLPLMWKIPEGEVDVHAIAIASTYAPSELDQSWTGKGDDDNEEEAEASRRYLRQAARETFKRRTNHNLNTITDSMKNSRSLGPDDVEPGQGWIVNEGIVTGYCDGSPHSGDCKRAPTNDCLLSGQNDAREQVAGNALSGWLVVNVPDVKTGFIFAKIQWWAPRSIDKTIEWTEVNGGMEGYRERILKRAPTDIPEDFEVDIAVNGKITATYNYTEWKGFALNQYAYNEAFFPMVNDTTVTGDVELGIRARSKINKQYASFGVTHIYWD
;
A
#
# COMPACT_ATOMS: atom_id res chain seq x y z
N MET A 1 -21.48 -6.73 28.88
CA MET A 1 -20.32 -6.18 29.61
C MET A 1 -20.81 -5.56 30.90
N ASP A 2 -20.02 -5.63 31.95
CA ASP A 2 -20.26 -4.90 33.20
C ASP A 2 -19.88 -3.42 33.03
N GLN A 3 -20.68 -2.50 33.58
CA GLN A 3 -20.44 -1.06 33.46
C GLN A 3 -19.13 -0.66 34.14
N LYS A 4 -18.82 -1.25 35.30
CA LYS A 4 -17.58 -0.97 36.01
C LYS A 4 -16.36 -1.40 35.18
N TYR A 5 -16.40 -2.61 34.62
CA TYR A 5 -15.34 -3.07 33.69
C TYR A 5 -15.09 -2.09 32.55
N VAL A 6 -16.14 -1.57 31.89
CA VAL A 6 -15.98 -0.61 30.78
C VAL A 6 -15.41 0.73 31.26
N GLN A 7 -15.82 1.21 32.43
CA GLN A 7 -15.25 2.43 33.01
C GLN A 7 -13.76 2.25 33.34
N ASP A 8 -13.40 1.14 33.99
CA ASP A 8 -12.01 0.80 34.32
C ASP A 8 -11.17 0.67 33.03
N PHE A 9 -11.72 -0.01 32.01
CA PHE A 9 -11.09 -0.12 30.70
C PHE A 9 -10.81 1.25 30.06
N ILE A 10 -11.80 2.16 30.01
CA ILE A 10 -11.63 3.49 29.42
C ILE A 10 -10.54 4.27 30.16
N GLN A 11 -10.50 4.21 31.49
CA GLN A 11 -9.49 4.91 32.29
C GLN A 11 -8.08 4.38 32.03
N GLU A 12 -7.90 3.06 31.99
CA GLU A 12 -6.60 2.46 31.69
C GLU A 12 -6.17 2.69 30.24
N ALA A 13 -7.11 2.66 29.30
CA ALA A 13 -6.87 3.00 27.90
C ALA A 13 -6.35 4.45 27.74
N LYS A 14 -6.99 5.40 28.43
CA LYS A 14 -6.54 6.81 28.44
C LYS A 14 -5.13 6.95 29.02
N LYS A 15 -4.81 6.25 30.12
CA LYS A 15 -3.45 6.23 30.69
C LYS A 15 -2.43 5.67 29.71
N LEU A 16 -2.77 4.61 28.98
CA LEU A 16 -1.90 4.04 27.95
C LEU A 16 -1.63 5.05 26.83
N VAL A 17 -2.69 5.65 26.26
CA VAL A 17 -2.58 6.66 25.20
C VAL A 17 -1.71 7.84 25.66
N HIS A 18 -1.96 8.35 26.86
CA HIS A 18 -1.19 9.44 27.46
C HIS A 18 0.28 9.07 27.66
N ARG A 19 0.57 7.90 28.24
CA ARG A 19 1.95 7.44 28.49
C ARG A 19 2.76 7.30 27.20
N VAL A 20 2.17 6.74 26.14
CA VAL A 20 2.86 6.60 24.85
C VAL A 20 3.13 7.97 24.24
N ARG A 21 2.17 8.90 24.31
CA ARG A 21 2.36 10.29 23.87
C ARG A 21 3.50 10.98 24.61
N GLU A 22 3.54 10.90 25.94
CA GLU A 22 4.65 11.44 26.76
C GLU A 22 5.99 10.76 26.42
N GLY A 23 5.98 9.47 26.12
CA GLY A 23 7.16 8.75 25.63
C GLY A 23 7.73 9.33 24.34
N ILE A 24 6.86 9.73 23.40
CA ILE A 24 7.27 10.41 22.17
C ILE A 24 7.83 11.80 22.50
N TYR A 25 7.21 12.56 23.40
CA TYR A 25 7.78 13.85 23.80
C TYR A 25 9.20 13.71 24.38
N ALA A 26 9.41 12.72 25.24
CA ALA A 26 10.71 12.43 25.82
C ALA A 26 11.74 11.96 24.78
N GLU A 27 11.35 11.13 23.82
CA GLU A 27 12.19 10.68 22.69
C GLU A 27 12.76 11.86 21.89
N TYR A 28 12.02 12.96 21.80
CA TYR A 28 12.43 14.19 21.13
C TYR A 28 13.05 15.25 22.06
N GLY A 29 13.36 14.87 23.30
CA GLY A 29 14.08 15.72 24.26
C GLY A 29 13.24 16.74 25.00
N TYR A 30 11.93 16.53 25.07
CA TYR A 30 11.03 17.35 25.87
C TYR A 30 10.76 16.68 27.22
N ALA A 31 10.90 17.43 28.31
CA ALA A 31 10.63 16.90 29.64
C ALA A 31 9.17 16.48 29.80
N THR A 32 8.93 15.49 30.66
CA THR A 32 7.60 14.90 30.93
C THR A 32 7.17 15.05 32.39
N LYS A 33 8.01 15.64 33.22
CA LYS A 33 7.81 15.85 34.66
C LYS A 33 8.37 17.19 35.07
N ASP A 34 7.89 17.68 36.20
CA ASP A 34 8.35 18.92 36.86
C ASP A 34 8.29 20.15 35.95
N LEU A 35 7.36 20.14 34.99
CA LEU A 35 7.09 21.25 34.08
C LEU A 35 6.09 22.23 34.70
N THR A 36 6.30 23.51 34.42
CA THR A 36 5.29 24.55 34.61
C THR A 36 4.17 24.41 33.57
N GLU A 37 2.99 24.98 33.85
CA GLU A 37 1.87 25.02 32.90
C GLU A 37 2.27 25.67 31.56
N GLU A 38 3.14 26.68 31.60
CA GLU A 38 3.64 27.38 30.42
C GLU A 38 4.53 26.48 29.56
N GLU A 39 5.40 25.68 30.17
CA GLU A 39 6.23 24.69 29.48
C GLU A 39 5.40 23.53 28.92
N ILE A 40 4.37 23.08 29.64
CA ILE A 40 3.42 22.07 29.15
C ILE A 40 2.72 22.61 27.91
N GLN A 41 2.20 23.84 27.97
CA GLN A 41 1.52 24.48 26.86
C GLN A 41 2.43 24.66 25.65
N GLU A 42 3.68 25.12 25.85
CA GLU A 42 4.63 25.29 24.75
C GLU A 42 4.92 23.95 24.05
N ARG A 43 5.14 22.89 24.84
CA ARG A 43 5.36 21.53 24.33
C ARG A 43 4.14 21.00 23.58
N GLU A 44 2.95 21.12 24.15
CA GLU A 44 1.70 20.70 23.49
C GLU A 44 1.47 21.46 22.19
N GLU A 45 1.80 22.76 22.12
CA GLU A 45 1.70 23.52 20.87
C GLU A 45 2.65 22.99 19.78
N LEU A 46 3.84 22.49 20.13
CA LEU A 46 4.78 21.89 19.17
C LEU A 46 4.26 20.59 18.55
N PHE A 47 3.56 19.77 19.35
CA PHE A 47 2.99 18.49 18.95
C PHE A 47 1.51 18.55 18.60
N LYS A 48 0.94 19.76 18.55
CA LYS A 48 -0.49 19.98 18.35
C LYS A 48 -1.01 19.37 17.06
N ILE A 49 -2.22 18.80 17.16
CA ILE A 49 -3.07 18.53 16.01
C ILE A 49 -4.08 19.67 15.92
N HIS A 50 -4.01 20.47 14.85
CA HIS A 50 -4.94 21.58 14.65
C HIS A 50 -6.27 21.04 14.11
N ILE A 51 -7.36 21.33 14.81
CA ILE A 51 -8.70 20.97 14.35
C ILE A 51 -9.36 22.24 13.82
N GLN A 52 -9.85 22.20 12.58
CA GLN A 52 -10.39 23.35 11.87
C GLN A 52 -11.90 23.18 11.65
N ASP A 53 -12.66 24.22 12.01
CA ASP A 53 -14.11 24.29 11.80
C ASP A 53 -14.47 24.76 10.39
N GLU A 54 -13.60 25.56 9.75
CA GLU A 54 -13.87 26.18 8.45
C GLU A 54 -13.27 25.40 7.28
N LEU A 55 -14.00 25.36 6.16
CA LEU A 55 -13.65 24.72 4.88
C LEU A 55 -12.44 25.37 4.16
N LYS A 56 -11.81 26.38 4.77
CA LYS A 56 -10.68 27.06 4.16
C LYS A 56 -9.40 26.59 4.86
N PRO A 57 -8.46 25.97 4.12
CA PRO A 57 -7.11 25.81 4.65
C PRO A 57 -6.60 27.21 5.08
N PRO A 58 -5.80 27.32 6.16
CA PRO A 58 -5.37 28.60 6.69
C PRO A 58 -4.80 29.48 5.56
N GLU A 59 -5.20 30.75 5.48
CA GLU A 59 -4.82 31.63 4.38
C GLU A 59 -3.29 31.60 4.14
N GLY A 60 -2.90 31.19 2.92
CA GLY A 60 -1.53 30.85 2.53
C GLY A 60 -1.58 29.65 1.59
N THR A 61 -0.59 29.46 0.69
CA THR A 61 -0.57 28.20 -0.06
C THR A 61 -0.44 27.06 0.96
N MET A 62 -1.00 25.87 0.72
CA MET A 62 -0.74 24.68 1.55
C MET A 62 0.78 24.52 1.85
N ARG A 63 1.63 25.03 0.95
CA ARG A 63 3.08 25.11 1.06
C ARG A 63 3.60 26.09 2.11
N ASP A 64 2.95 27.24 2.32
CA ASP A 64 3.40 28.29 3.24
C ASP A 64 3.09 27.93 4.70
N ASN A 65 1.98 27.24 4.97
CA ASN A 65 1.67 26.75 6.31
C ASN A 65 2.51 25.52 6.73
N MET A 66 3.12 24.82 5.76
CA MET A 66 4.00 23.69 6.03
C MET A 66 5.40 24.06 6.50
N THR A 67 5.83 25.32 6.41
CA THR A 67 7.24 25.71 6.64
C THR A 67 7.49 26.55 7.89
N GLY A 68 6.46 26.88 8.69
CA GLY A 68 6.65 27.70 9.91
C GLY A 68 5.63 27.57 11.04
N GLY A 69 4.56 26.78 10.88
CA GLY A 69 3.58 26.56 11.95
C GLY A 69 4.07 25.57 13.02
N LYS A 70 3.75 25.82 14.31
CA LYS A 70 3.85 24.79 15.36
C LYS A 70 2.81 23.69 15.11
N GLY A 71 3.06 22.47 15.57
CA GLY A 71 2.17 21.32 15.40
C GLY A 71 2.70 20.28 14.41
N VAL A 72 2.08 19.09 14.41
CA VAL A 72 2.49 17.94 13.58
C VAL A 72 1.43 17.48 12.58
N ALA A 73 0.19 17.92 12.73
CA ALA A 73 -0.87 17.69 11.76
C ALA A 73 -2.01 18.70 11.91
N TRP A 74 -2.89 18.73 10.93
CA TRP A 74 -4.21 19.35 11.04
C TRP A 74 -5.28 18.43 10.46
N MET A 75 -6.52 18.58 10.92
CA MET A 75 -7.70 17.89 10.41
C MET A 75 -8.88 18.86 10.37
N ASN A 76 -9.82 18.63 9.46
CA ASN A 76 -11.13 19.25 9.61
C ASN A 76 -11.89 18.59 10.78
N GLN A 77 -12.87 19.31 11.36
CA GLN A 77 -13.67 18.82 12.48
C GLN A 77 -14.32 17.45 12.17
N LYS A 78 -14.89 17.30 10.97
CA LYS A 78 -15.46 16.03 10.51
C LYS A 78 -14.43 14.90 10.47
N GLY A 79 -13.21 15.20 10.05
CA GLY A 79 -12.10 14.26 9.95
C GLY A 79 -11.77 13.62 11.29
N ILE A 80 -11.59 14.42 12.34
CA ILE A 80 -11.27 13.88 13.67
C ILE A 80 -12.46 13.13 14.27
N GLU A 81 -13.69 13.59 14.06
CA GLU A 81 -14.91 12.91 14.53
C GLU A 81 -15.07 11.52 13.90
N ILE A 82 -14.92 11.44 12.57
CA ILE A 82 -15.02 10.16 11.84
C ILE A 82 -13.85 9.23 12.21
N TYR A 83 -12.64 9.76 12.38
CA TYR A 83 -11.49 8.96 12.81
C TYR A 83 -11.74 8.36 14.20
N ALA A 84 -12.13 9.19 15.18
CA ALA A 84 -12.45 8.76 16.53
C ALA A 84 -13.58 7.71 16.53
N ARG A 85 -14.64 7.94 15.75
CA ARG A 85 -15.77 7.00 15.65
C ARG A 85 -15.39 5.68 15.02
N LYS A 86 -14.51 5.65 14.02
CA LYS A 86 -13.98 4.40 13.44
C LYS A 86 -13.15 3.61 14.43
N LEU A 87 -12.32 4.29 15.22
CA LEU A 87 -11.54 3.64 16.29
C LEU A 87 -12.47 3.06 17.36
N LEU A 88 -13.49 3.82 17.77
CA LEU A 88 -14.50 3.35 18.71
C LEU A 88 -15.31 2.17 18.13
N HIS A 89 -15.67 2.22 16.85
CA HIS A 89 -16.28 1.10 16.15
C HIS A 89 -15.43 -0.16 16.29
N ALA A 90 -14.15 -0.06 15.93
CA ALA A 90 -13.22 -1.18 15.98
C ALA A 90 -13.07 -1.76 17.39
N MET A 91 -12.98 -0.92 18.43
CA MET A 91 -12.94 -1.37 19.83
C MET A 91 -14.24 -2.07 20.25
N MET A 92 -15.40 -1.58 19.82
CA MET A 92 -16.70 -2.13 20.20
C MET A 92 -17.01 -3.46 19.51
N THR A 93 -16.51 -3.67 18.30
CA THR A 93 -16.79 -4.85 17.48
C THR A 93 -15.62 -5.84 17.39
N ASN A 94 -14.47 -5.52 18.00
CA ASN A 94 -13.19 -6.19 17.73
C ASN A 94 -12.87 -6.28 16.23
N ASP A 95 -13.26 -5.25 15.48
CA ASP A 95 -12.97 -5.19 14.04
C ASP A 95 -11.50 -4.80 13.81
N GLU A 96 -11.02 -5.10 12.62
CA GLU A 96 -9.69 -4.70 12.18
C GLU A 96 -9.68 -3.21 11.83
N PHE A 97 -8.56 -2.53 12.07
CA PHE A 97 -8.38 -1.13 11.71
C PHE A 97 -7.29 -1.00 10.65
N TYR A 98 -7.62 -0.45 9.49
CA TYR A 98 -6.70 -0.41 8.35
C TYR A 98 -6.10 0.99 8.14
N TYR A 99 -4.78 1.09 8.26
CA TYR A 99 -4.02 2.30 7.94
C TYR A 99 -3.16 2.03 6.70
N VAL A 100 -3.60 2.55 5.55
CA VAL A 100 -3.01 2.26 4.25
C VAL A 100 -2.35 3.50 3.69
N MET A 101 -1.24 3.29 2.99
CA MET A 101 -0.55 4.35 2.27
C MET A 101 -0.28 3.98 0.82
N GLY A 102 -0.50 4.93 -0.09
CA GLY A 102 0.09 4.95 -1.42
C GLY A 102 1.10 6.08 -1.56
N GLY A 103 2.14 5.90 -2.38
CA GLY A 103 3.13 6.96 -2.58
C GLY A 103 4.26 6.59 -3.53
N HIS A 104 5.31 7.42 -3.55
CA HIS A 104 6.47 7.27 -4.41
C HIS A 104 7.69 6.61 -3.70
N SER A 105 8.88 6.69 -4.28
CA SER A 105 10.12 6.06 -3.76
C SER A 105 10.51 6.47 -2.33
N SER A 106 10.34 7.74 -1.96
CA SER A 106 10.62 8.19 -0.59
C SER A 106 9.65 7.55 0.38
N ALA A 107 8.36 7.49 0.04
CA ALA A 107 7.34 6.84 0.83
C ALA A 107 7.56 5.33 0.98
N THR A 108 8.05 4.68 -0.09
CA THR A 108 8.41 3.26 -0.11
C THR A 108 9.54 2.94 0.87
N GLY A 109 10.38 3.92 1.21
CA GLY A 109 11.55 3.74 2.07
C GLY A 109 12.81 3.29 1.33
N HIS A 110 12.95 3.67 0.05
CA HIS A 110 14.16 3.39 -0.72
C HIS A 110 15.44 3.85 0.01
N GLY A 111 16.46 2.98 0.08
CA GLY A 111 17.68 3.19 0.88
C GLY A 111 17.62 2.61 2.30
N ASN A 112 16.43 2.36 2.83
CA ASN A 112 16.19 1.80 4.17
C ASN A 112 15.70 0.35 4.08
N ASN A 113 15.83 -0.41 5.16
CA ASN A 113 15.10 -1.68 5.29
C ASN A 113 13.59 -1.42 5.47
N GLN A 114 12.74 -2.37 5.10
CA GLN A 114 11.28 -2.22 5.16
C GLN A 114 10.76 -1.69 6.50
N LEU A 115 11.23 -2.27 7.62
CA LEU A 115 10.81 -1.93 8.98
C LEU A 115 11.20 -0.50 9.41
N GLN A 116 12.09 0.15 8.66
CA GLN A 116 12.48 1.53 8.89
C GLN A 116 11.60 2.53 8.13
N SER A 117 10.74 2.10 7.20
CA SER A 117 9.80 3.02 6.53
C SER A 117 8.80 3.58 7.55
N TYR A 118 8.32 4.80 7.33
CA TYR A 118 7.53 5.51 8.36
C TYR A 118 6.21 4.80 8.72
N MET A 119 5.67 3.96 7.83
CA MET A 119 4.47 3.18 8.10
C MET A 119 4.78 2.01 9.01
N MET A 120 5.95 1.40 8.85
CA MET A 120 6.39 0.35 9.77
C MET A 120 6.77 0.96 11.13
N GLN A 121 7.32 2.18 11.15
CA GLN A 121 7.57 2.93 12.38
C GLN A 121 6.28 3.33 13.12
N LEU A 122 5.20 3.63 12.38
CA LEU A 122 3.86 3.79 12.95
C LEU A 122 3.36 2.46 13.56
N ALA A 123 3.44 1.37 12.78
CA ALA A 123 2.98 0.05 13.20
C ALA A 123 3.71 -0.44 14.45
N GLU A 124 5.03 -0.24 14.51
CA GLU A 124 5.87 -0.60 15.66
C GLU A 124 5.32 -0.05 16.98
N ILE A 125 4.82 1.19 17.00
CA ILE A 125 4.28 1.81 18.21
C ILE A 125 2.80 1.51 18.40
N MET A 126 2.01 1.60 17.33
CA MET A 126 0.56 1.55 17.43
C MET A 126 0.00 0.13 17.47
N GLU A 127 0.67 -0.89 16.93
CA GLU A 127 0.18 -2.28 17.03
C GLU A 127 0.03 -2.73 18.49
N PRO A 128 1.02 -2.56 19.40
CA PRO A 128 0.85 -2.88 20.81
C PRO A 128 -0.23 -2.07 21.53
N VAL A 129 -0.41 -0.80 21.15
CA VAL A 129 -1.45 0.06 21.73
C VAL A 129 -2.82 -0.47 21.34
N MET A 130 -3.06 -0.65 20.04
CA MET A 130 -4.33 -1.13 19.50
C MET A 130 -4.66 -2.54 19.98
N HIS A 131 -3.66 -3.42 20.07
CA HIS A 131 -3.84 -4.78 20.57
C HIS A 131 -4.39 -4.81 22.01
N ARG A 132 -3.90 -3.92 22.89
CA ARG A 132 -4.44 -3.79 24.27
C ARG A 132 -5.86 -3.27 24.32
N LEU A 133 -6.28 -2.54 23.29
CA LEU A 133 -7.64 -2.05 23.14
C LEU A 133 -8.56 -3.05 22.41
N GLY A 134 -8.08 -4.28 22.17
CA GLY A 134 -8.86 -5.33 21.49
C GLY A 134 -8.93 -5.17 19.97
N VAL A 135 -8.12 -4.28 19.38
CA VAL A 135 -8.17 -3.96 17.95
C VAL A 135 -6.94 -4.50 17.23
N ARG A 136 -7.15 -5.21 16.12
CA ARG A 136 -6.07 -5.61 15.22
C ARG A 136 -5.77 -4.48 14.24
N LEU A 137 -4.65 -3.78 14.45
CA LEU A 137 -4.16 -2.78 13.51
C LEU A 137 -3.48 -3.46 12.32
N ILE A 138 -3.85 -3.03 11.11
CA ILE A 138 -3.20 -3.44 9.85
C ILE A 138 -2.66 -2.19 9.17
N VAL A 139 -1.35 -2.02 9.25
CA VAL A 139 -0.65 -0.93 8.57
C VAL A 139 -0.04 -1.44 7.28
N ARG A 140 -0.26 -0.76 6.15
CA ARG A 140 0.32 -1.13 4.85
C ARG A 140 1.03 0.04 4.21
N ASN A 141 2.28 -0.17 3.81
CA ASN A 141 2.99 0.71 2.91
C ASN A 141 2.91 0.15 1.48
N LEU A 142 2.02 0.72 0.66
CA LEU A 142 1.82 0.35 -0.74
C LEU A 142 2.39 1.39 -1.71
N ALA A 143 3.37 2.17 -1.26
CA ALA A 143 4.13 3.07 -2.11
C ALA A 143 5.08 2.31 -3.05
N MET A 144 5.35 2.91 -4.21
CA MET A 144 6.26 2.34 -5.21
C MET A 144 7.27 3.36 -5.69
N GLY A 145 8.52 2.94 -5.83
CA GLY A 145 9.56 3.80 -6.35
C GLY A 145 9.35 4.15 -7.80
N GLY A 146 9.78 5.33 -8.23
CA GLY A 146 9.82 5.75 -9.64
C GLY A 146 8.48 5.73 -10.39
N LEU A 147 7.36 5.63 -9.68
CA LEU A 147 6.00 5.61 -10.21
C LEU A 147 5.11 6.56 -9.39
N GLY A 148 3.94 6.91 -9.95
CA GLY A 148 2.86 7.57 -9.23
C GLY A 148 1.98 6.56 -8.49
N THR A 149 0.87 7.01 -7.91
CA THR A 149 -0.17 6.17 -7.32
C THR A 149 -1.27 5.79 -8.31
N THR A 150 -1.33 6.41 -9.48
CA THR A 150 -2.41 6.22 -10.47
C THR A 150 -2.69 4.75 -10.79
N HIS A 151 -1.65 3.94 -11.01
CA HIS A 151 -1.83 2.53 -11.33
C HIS A 151 -2.45 1.69 -10.18
N PHE A 152 -2.31 2.09 -8.92
CA PHE A 152 -3.01 1.42 -7.81
C PHE A 152 -4.37 2.05 -7.55
N SER A 153 -4.45 3.37 -7.71
CA SER A 153 -5.67 4.15 -7.52
C SER A 153 -6.82 3.62 -8.36
N LEU A 154 -6.58 3.29 -9.64
CA LEU A 154 -7.58 2.76 -10.55
C LEU A 154 -8.20 1.41 -10.12
N GLY A 155 -7.65 0.73 -9.12
CA GLY A 155 -8.24 -0.47 -8.53
C GLY A 155 -8.19 -0.43 -7.02
N ALA A 156 -8.36 0.76 -6.41
CA ALA A 156 -8.06 0.99 -4.99
C ALA A 156 -8.71 -0.05 -4.06
N SER A 157 -9.98 -0.38 -4.30
CA SER A 157 -10.75 -1.35 -3.52
C SER A 157 -10.08 -2.71 -3.34
N THR A 158 -9.37 -3.19 -4.36
CA THR A 158 -8.71 -4.49 -4.36
C THR A 158 -7.20 -4.36 -4.18
N LEU A 159 -6.57 -3.33 -4.75
CA LEU A 159 -5.11 -3.16 -4.72
C LEU A 159 -4.63 -2.59 -3.39
N TYR A 160 -5.29 -1.53 -2.88
CA TYR A 160 -5.08 -1.02 -1.51
C TYR A 160 -5.83 -1.84 -0.46
N GLY A 161 -6.96 -2.44 -0.84
CA GLY A 161 -7.81 -3.22 0.04
C GLY A 161 -8.68 -2.35 0.96
N GLU A 162 -9.20 -2.95 2.03
CA GLU A 162 -9.93 -2.21 3.06
C GLU A 162 -9.06 -1.12 3.68
N THR A 163 -9.66 0.06 3.88
CA THR A 163 -8.94 1.27 4.29
C THR A 163 -9.80 2.14 5.21
N ASP A 164 -9.37 2.36 6.45
CA ASP A 164 -9.97 3.33 7.37
C ASP A 164 -9.29 4.69 7.33
N VAL A 165 -7.98 4.67 7.09
CA VAL A 165 -7.15 5.86 6.88
C VAL A 165 -6.33 5.64 5.63
N MET A 166 -6.47 6.53 4.67
CA MET A 166 -5.69 6.54 3.44
C MET A 166 -4.73 7.72 3.50
N TYR A 167 -3.43 7.45 3.52
CA TYR A 167 -2.41 8.50 3.35
C TYR A 167 -1.83 8.46 1.94
N TRP A 168 -1.73 9.63 1.32
CA TRP A 168 -1.17 9.79 0.00
C TRP A 168 0.16 10.55 0.06
N ASP A 169 1.24 9.96 -0.47
CA ASP A 169 2.56 10.60 -0.53
C ASP A 169 3.25 10.32 -1.87
N SER A 170 2.68 10.89 -2.94
CA SER A 170 3.22 10.78 -4.29
C SER A 170 3.63 12.13 -4.89
N SER A 171 3.75 13.18 -4.09
CA SER A 171 3.92 14.56 -4.57
C SER A 171 5.17 14.80 -5.44
N MET A 172 6.21 13.95 -5.31
CA MET A 172 7.40 14.04 -6.16
C MET A 172 7.18 13.50 -7.58
N THR A 173 6.29 12.51 -7.76
CA THR A 173 6.00 11.89 -9.07
C THR A 173 4.70 12.39 -9.68
N GLU A 174 3.74 12.77 -8.83
CA GLU A 174 2.39 13.24 -9.19
C GLU A 174 2.20 14.63 -8.57
N LYS A 175 2.44 15.68 -9.34
CA LYS A 175 2.41 17.06 -8.84
C LYS A 175 1.02 17.70 -8.88
N GLY A 176 0.10 17.12 -9.65
CA GLY A 176 -1.24 17.64 -9.89
C GLY A 176 -2.22 17.28 -8.78
N CYS A 177 -3.26 18.10 -8.62
CA CYS A 177 -4.44 17.74 -7.84
C CYS A 177 -5.25 16.64 -8.56
N GLU A 178 -5.05 16.48 -9.87
CA GLU A 178 -5.77 15.54 -10.73
C GLU A 178 -5.46 14.08 -10.39
N ASP A 179 -4.20 13.74 -10.14
CA ASP A 179 -3.78 12.41 -9.67
C ASP A 179 -4.37 12.07 -8.29
N GLN A 180 -4.37 13.07 -7.41
CA GLN A 180 -4.85 12.94 -6.03
C GLN A 180 -6.37 12.81 -5.98
N ASP A 181 -7.10 13.59 -6.79
CA ASP A 181 -8.55 13.49 -6.92
C ASP A 181 -8.95 12.08 -7.42
N LEU A 182 -8.22 11.52 -8.38
CA LEU A 182 -8.42 10.12 -8.80
C LEU A 182 -8.19 9.14 -7.65
N ASN A 183 -7.07 9.25 -6.94
CA ASN A 183 -6.76 8.38 -5.80
C ASN A 183 -7.85 8.44 -4.73
N HIS A 184 -8.22 9.64 -4.30
CA HIS A 184 -9.24 9.86 -3.29
C HIS A 184 -10.59 9.30 -3.75
N LYS A 185 -11.06 9.63 -4.96
CA LYS A 185 -12.35 9.14 -5.48
C LYS A 185 -12.41 7.62 -5.52
N GLN A 186 -11.36 6.97 -5.99
CA GLN A 186 -11.34 5.50 -6.02
C GLN A 186 -11.33 4.88 -4.62
N ASN A 187 -10.64 5.47 -3.65
CA ASN A 187 -10.68 5.02 -2.27
C ASN A 187 -12.04 5.26 -1.61
N LEU A 188 -12.70 6.40 -1.88
CA LEU A 188 -14.01 6.73 -1.35
C LEU A 188 -15.12 5.88 -1.97
N LEU A 189 -15.06 5.60 -3.28
CA LEU A 189 -16.09 4.83 -3.99
C LEU A 189 -15.90 3.32 -3.88
N GLY A 190 -14.65 2.84 -3.88
CA GLY A 190 -14.32 1.45 -4.17
C GLY A 190 -14.48 0.45 -3.03
N GLY A 191 -14.10 0.81 -1.80
CA GLY A 191 -14.08 -0.12 -0.67
C GLY A 191 -15.45 -0.32 -0.01
N GLU A 192 -15.53 -1.13 1.05
CA GLU A 192 -16.70 -1.13 1.96
C GLU A 192 -16.63 0.03 2.95
N ARG A 193 -15.41 0.42 3.36
CA ARG A 193 -15.13 1.54 4.27
C ARG A 193 -15.04 2.88 3.52
N TYR A 194 -15.40 3.96 4.18
CA TYR A 194 -15.11 5.34 3.73
C TYR A 194 -13.91 5.85 4.53
N PRO A 195 -12.73 6.06 3.92
CA PRO A 195 -11.52 6.38 4.67
C PRO A 195 -11.46 7.85 5.10
N VAL A 196 -10.70 8.10 6.16
CA VAL A 196 -10.15 9.43 6.46
C VAL A 196 -8.99 9.68 5.50
N LEU A 197 -9.06 10.74 4.71
CA LEU A 197 -8.03 11.08 3.72
C LEU A 197 -6.95 11.94 4.37
N LEU A 198 -5.70 11.53 4.24
CA LEU A 198 -4.56 12.27 4.79
C LEU A 198 -3.57 12.64 3.69
N ASN A 199 -3.15 13.89 3.75
CA ASN A 199 -2.20 14.52 2.83
C ASN A 199 -2.73 14.69 1.40
N GLY A 200 -2.31 15.80 0.80
CA GLY A 200 -2.68 16.14 -0.56
C GLY A 200 -3.83 17.13 -0.72
N CYS A 201 -4.18 17.33 -1.98
CA CYS A 201 -5.20 18.20 -2.50
C CYS A 201 -6.55 17.48 -2.51
N ILE A 202 -7.56 18.07 -1.88
CA ILE A 202 -8.93 17.54 -1.90
C ILE A 202 -9.73 17.98 -3.13
N ALA A 203 -9.16 18.80 -4.01
CA ALA A 203 -9.80 19.34 -5.21
C ALA A 203 -11.23 19.86 -4.94
N ASN A 204 -12.25 19.22 -5.52
CA ASN A 204 -13.66 19.57 -5.37
C ASN A 204 -14.41 18.63 -4.40
N LEU A 205 -13.72 17.69 -3.74
CA LEU A 205 -14.34 16.63 -2.94
C LEU A 205 -15.20 17.17 -1.80
N GLU A 206 -14.87 18.32 -1.23
CA GLU A 206 -15.70 18.94 -0.19
C GLU A 206 -17.10 19.29 -0.72
N GLU A 207 -17.16 19.90 -1.89
CA GLU A 207 -18.41 20.24 -2.56
C GLU A 207 -19.14 18.97 -3.03
N GLU A 208 -18.39 18.03 -3.62
CA GLU A 208 -18.93 16.76 -4.13
C GLU A 208 -19.49 15.87 -3.02
N THR A 209 -19.04 16.03 -1.77
CA THR A 209 -19.52 15.30 -0.58
C THR A 209 -20.45 16.13 0.31
N GLU A 210 -20.84 17.34 -0.12
CA GLU A 210 -21.71 18.25 0.64
C GLU A 210 -21.16 18.57 2.04
N GLY A 211 -19.84 18.75 2.14
CA GLY A 211 -19.13 19.05 3.40
C GLY A 211 -18.97 17.86 4.35
N ASN A 212 -19.20 16.63 3.86
CA ASN A 212 -19.06 15.42 4.68
C ASN A 212 -17.69 14.75 4.56
N LEU A 213 -16.73 15.35 3.85
CA LEU A 213 -15.40 14.78 3.70
C LEU A 213 -14.67 14.73 5.05
N ALA A 214 -14.07 13.57 5.35
CA ALA A 214 -13.18 13.40 6.48
C ALA A 214 -11.73 13.49 6.00
N TYR A 215 -11.04 14.60 6.29
CA TYR A 215 -9.69 14.80 5.78
C TYR A 215 -8.77 15.61 6.71
N GLY A 216 -7.47 15.51 6.44
CA GLY A 216 -6.45 16.28 7.13
C GLY A 216 -5.10 16.18 6.44
N ASN A 217 -4.07 16.73 7.05
CA ASN A 217 -2.71 16.59 6.58
C ASN A 217 -1.71 16.58 7.73
N LEU A 218 -0.59 15.89 7.54
CA LEU A 218 0.58 16.07 8.39
C LEU A 218 1.23 17.43 8.10
N MET A 219 1.76 18.04 9.15
CA MET A 219 2.41 19.35 9.10
C MET A 219 3.92 19.22 9.22
N GLY A 220 4.62 20.09 8.49
CA GLY A 220 6.07 20.18 8.54
C GLY A 220 6.76 19.13 7.70
N THR A 221 7.64 19.56 6.80
CA THR A 221 8.78 18.72 6.41
C THR A 221 9.76 18.69 7.58
N TRP A 222 10.54 17.63 7.74
CA TRP A 222 11.54 17.54 8.83
C TRP A 222 12.51 18.74 8.84
N GLY A 223 12.76 19.36 7.69
CA GLY A 223 13.59 20.56 7.57
C GLY A 223 12.98 21.84 8.15
N GLY A 224 11.64 21.94 8.21
CA GLY A 224 10.92 23.10 8.73
C GLY A 224 10.33 22.93 10.13
N ASN A 225 10.24 21.70 10.63
CA ASN A 225 9.53 21.43 11.88
C ASN A 225 10.36 21.87 13.11
N PRO A 226 9.80 22.68 14.05
CA PRO A 226 10.51 23.15 15.24
C PRO A 226 10.90 22.03 16.23
N LEU A 227 10.33 20.83 16.09
CA LEU A 227 10.73 19.63 16.85
C LEU A 227 12.16 19.18 16.54
N VAL A 228 12.67 19.51 15.36
CA VAL A 228 14.01 19.13 14.93
C VAL A 228 14.95 20.34 15.07
N LYS A 229 15.71 20.34 16.17
CA LYS A 229 16.73 21.37 16.42
C LYS A 229 17.81 21.33 15.33
N THR A 230 18.20 22.49 14.82
CA THR A 230 19.30 22.60 13.85
C THR A 230 20.62 22.25 14.53
N THR A 231 21.39 21.36 13.90
CA THR A 231 22.73 21.00 14.32
C THR A 231 23.72 22.05 13.84
N THR A 232 24.47 22.68 14.75
CA THR A 232 25.44 23.73 14.43
C THR A 232 26.89 23.30 14.63
N SER A 233 27.13 22.20 15.34
CA SER A 233 28.46 21.61 15.54
C SER A 233 28.35 20.10 15.79
N LEU A 234 29.47 19.37 15.68
CA LEU A 234 29.51 17.95 16.00
C LEU A 234 29.11 17.67 17.45
N ASP A 235 29.66 18.45 18.39
CA ASP A 235 29.42 18.30 19.83
C ASP A 235 27.97 18.62 20.21
N GLN A 236 27.39 19.69 19.64
CA GLN A 236 25.99 20.00 19.87
C GLN A 236 25.08 18.96 19.22
N GLY A 237 25.41 18.47 18.02
CA GLY A 237 24.66 17.38 17.39
C GLY A 237 24.69 16.10 18.22
N ALA A 238 25.83 15.78 18.86
CA ALA A 238 25.97 14.60 19.72
C ALA A 238 25.22 14.71 21.05
N SER A 239 24.92 15.93 21.51
CA SER A 239 24.15 16.15 22.74
C SER A 239 22.64 16.23 22.53
N LEU A 240 22.19 16.26 21.27
CA LEU A 240 20.76 16.16 20.96
C LEU A 240 20.24 14.74 21.29
N PRO A 241 18.93 14.59 21.59
CA PRO A 241 18.29 13.28 21.74
C PRO A 241 18.50 12.43 20.49
N TRP A 242 18.75 11.13 20.66
CA TRP A 242 19.13 10.24 19.56
C TRP A 242 18.19 10.29 18.35
N ALA A 243 16.89 10.45 18.59
CA ALA A 243 15.87 10.52 17.55
C ALA A 243 16.01 11.73 16.61
N VAL A 244 16.66 12.81 17.04
CA VAL A 244 16.84 14.05 16.25
C VAL A 244 18.29 14.37 15.91
N GLN A 245 19.25 13.61 16.45
CA GLN A 245 20.68 13.80 16.17
C GLN A 245 20.94 13.83 14.66
N TYR A 246 21.53 14.95 14.20
CA TYR A 246 21.92 15.17 12.80
C TYR A 246 20.79 14.98 11.77
N LEU A 247 19.53 15.26 12.14
CA LEU A 247 18.42 15.28 11.15
C LEU A 247 18.38 16.58 10.34
N LYS A 248 18.79 17.68 10.96
CA LYS A 248 18.83 19.02 10.37
C LYS A 248 20.15 19.66 10.74
N CYS A 249 20.90 20.16 9.76
CA CYS A 249 22.18 20.82 9.96
C CYS A 249 22.15 22.24 9.44
N ASP A 250 22.89 23.11 10.11
CA ASP A 250 23.31 24.39 9.56
C ASP A 250 24.22 24.15 8.33
N PRO A 251 24.20 25.03 7.30
CA PRO A 251 25.06 24.89 6.14
C PRO A 251 26.55 24.69 6.47
N SER A 252 27.04 25.28 7.56
CA SER A 252 28.45 25.15 8.00
C SER A 252 28.85 23.72 8.40
N VAL A 253 27.89 22.90 8.83
CA VAL A 253 28.09 21.49 9.21
C VAL A 253 27.25 20.55 8.36
N GLY A 254 26.85 20.99 7.17
CA GLY A 254 25.94 20.25 6.29
C GLY A 254 26.40 18.83 5.96
N GLY A 255 27.72 18.57 5.94
CA GLY A 255 28.27 17.23 5.74
C GLY A 255 27.93 16.19 6.82
N LEU A 256 27.48 16.62 8.01
CA LEU A 256 27.04 15.71 9.07
C LEU A 256 25.64 15.13 8.81
N CYS A 257 24.76 15.94 8.22
CA CYS A 257 23.36 15.56 7.98
C CYS A 257 23.09 15.16 6.52
N ASN A 258 23.81 15.73 5.55
CA ASN A 258 23.44 15.61 4.14
C ASN A 258 24.20 14.49 3.42
N GLY A 259 23.45 13.77 2.58
CA GLY A 259 24.02 12.82 1.62
C GLY A 259 24.11 11.40 2.16
N LYS A 260 24.48 10.48 1.26
CA LYS A 260 24.52 9.03 1.55
C LYS A 260 25.55 8.65 2.62
N GLU A 261 26.49 9.54 2.90
CA GLU A 261 27.58 9.38 3.87
C GLU A 261 27.31 10.13 5.18
N GLY A 262 26.17 10.83 5.29
CA GLY A 262 25.76 11.48 6.53
C GLY A 262 25.65 10.44 7.65
N ILE A 263 26.21 10.76 8.81
CA ILE A 263 26.39 9.83 9.94
C ILE A 263 25.06 9.21 10.38
N SER A 264 23.97 9.96 10.24
CA SER A 264 22.62 9.61 10.70
C SER A 264 21.67 9.13 9.61
N TRP A 265 22.09 9.10 8.34
CA TRP A 265 21.12 9.07 7.25
C TRP A 265 20.62 7.67 6.91
N TYR A 266 21.49 6.68 6.68
CA TYR A 266 21.06 5.32 6.35
C TYR A 266 21.72 4.27 7.24
N HIS A 267 20.95 3.71 8.16
CA HIS A 267 21.32 2.56 8.97
C HIS A 267 20.74 1.26 8.42
N SER A 268 20.97 0.93 7.16
CA SER A 268 20.41 -0.29 6.55
C SER A 268 21.44 -1.39 6.34
N SER A 269 21.02 -2.65 6.52
CA SER A 269 21.82 -3.88 6.36
C SER A 269 21.08 -4.84 5.45
N CYS A 270 21.79 -5.59 4.62
CA CYS A 270 21.17 -6.61 3.75
C CYS A 270 21.13 -7.99 4.38
N TRP A 271 21.87 -8.21 5.46
CA TRP A 271 21.94 -9.50 6.13
C TRP A 271 22.45 -9.39 7.55
N GLU A 272 21.76 -10.04 8.47
CA GLU A 272 22.20 -10.27 9.83
C GLU A 272 22.38 -11.78 10.03
N PRO A 273 23.50 -12.23 10.63
CA PRO A 273 23.72 -13.65 10.88
C PRO A 273 22.59 -14.28 11.69
N ARG A 274 22.12 -15.45 11.26
CA ARG A 274 21.11 -16.28 11.92
C ARG A 274 21.49 -17.75 11.86
N SER A 275 20.90 -18.55 12.75
CA SER A 275 21.27 -19.96 12.93
C SER A 275 20.65 -20.92 11.90
N ASP A 276 19.52 -20.55 11.31
CA ASP A 276 18.68 -21.41 10.47
C ASP A 276 18.91 -21.22 8.96
N TYR A 277 19.61 -20.16 8.55
CA TYR A 277 19.93 -19.94 7.13
C TYR A 277 21.25 -19.20 6.94
N THR A 278 22.01 -19.59 5.91
CA THR A 278 23.19 -18.87 5.44
C THR A 278 23.01 -18.56 3.95
N PRO A 279 23.11 -17.28 3.52
CA PRO A 279 22.92 -16.91 2.12
C PRO A 279 23.97 -17.56 1.23
N THR A 280 23.52 -18.13 0.11
CA THR A 280 24.42 -18.68 -0.91
C THR A 280 25.14 -17.58 -1.69
N ASN A 281 24.46 -16.44 -1.87
CA ASN A 281 25.01 -15.26 -2.54
C ASN A 281 25.58 -14.28 -1.53
N LYS A 282 26.71 -13.67 -1.87
CA LYS A 282 27.29 -12.57 -1.10
C LYS A 282 26.24 -11.45 -0.97
N GLN A 283 25.89 -11.13 0.27
CA GLN A 283 24.96 -10.05 0.55
C GLN A 283 25.68 -8.71 0.47
N ALA A 284 25.01 -7.70 -0.07
CA ALA A 284 25.51 -6.33 -0.11
C ALA A 284 25.69 -5.80 1.33
N PRO A 285 26.53 -4.79 1.55
CA PRO A 285 26.67 -4.19 2.89
C PRO A 285 25.44 -3.38 3.30
N PHE A 286 24.63 -2.94 2.35
CA PHE A 286 23.48 -2.07 2.59
C PHE A 286 22.41 -2.18 1.52
N VAL A 287 21.18 -1.80 1.89
CA VAL A 287 20.04 -1.75 0.96
C VAL A 287 20.31 -0.72 -0.14
N GLY A 288 19.98 -1.09 -1.39
CA GLY A 288 20.07 -0.20 -2.55
C GLY A 288 19.10 0.99 -2.50
N GLY A 289 19.13 1.85 -3.52
CA GLY A 289 18.19 2.97 -3.63
C GLY A 289 18.48 4.15 -2.69
N ARG A 290 19.66 4.23 -2.07
CA ARG A 290 20.11 5.38 -1.27
C ARG A 290 20.32 6.60 -2.17
N ALA A 291 19.31 7.43 -2.40
CA ALA A 291 19.47 8.71 -3.09
C ALA A 291 19.56 9.84 -2.06
N SER A 292 20.18 10.98 -2.40
CA SER A 292 20.32 12.10 -1.46
C SER A 292 18.98 12.76 -1.11
N TRP A 293 17.96 12.58 -1.96
CA TRP A 293 16.61 13.09 -1.74
C TRP A 293 15.67 12.07 -1.09
N HIS A 294 16.10 10.82 -0.89
CA HIS A 294 15.31 9.84 -0.16
C HIS A 294 15.54 10.05 1.35
N PRO A 295 14.47 10.01 2.16
CA PRO A 295 14.58 10.16 3.60
C PRO A 295 15.36 9.01 4.23
N GLY A 296 16.18 9.35 5.22
CA GLY A 296 16.88 8.39 6.05
C GLY A 296 15.97 7.69 7.07
N ASP A 297 16.48 6.68 7.77
CA ASP A 297 15.71 5.90 8.75
C ASP A 297 15.17 6.76 9.90
N ARG A 298 15.94 7.74 10.39
CA ARG A 298 15.48 8.67 11.44
C ARG A 298 14.44 9.67 10.93
N VAL A 299 14.50 10.07 9.66
CA VAL A 299 13.47 10.93 9.04
C VAL A 299 12.17 10.13 8.92
N HIS A 300 12.25 8.86 8.52
CA HIS A 300 11.09 7.97 8.55
C HIS A 300 10.56 7.75 9.95
N LYS A 301 11.43 7.54 10.95
CA LYS A 301 11.02 7.45 12.35
C LYS A 301 10.22 8.68 12.76
N PHE A 302 10.72 9.89 12.46
CA PHE A 302 10.00 11.14 12.70
C PHE A 302 8.61 11.16 12.08
N HIS A 303 8.48 10.87 10.78
CA HIS A 303 7.18 10.80 10.13
C HIS A 303 6.27 9.72 10.76
N GLY A 304 6.81 8.56 11.12
CA GLY A 304 6.06 7.51 11.82
C GLY A 304 5.52 7.99 13.16
N ARG A 305 6.28 8.81 13.90
CA ARG A 305 5.86 9.42 15.17
C ARG A 305 4.80 10.51 14.97
N THR A 306 4.84 11.29 13.90
CA THR A 306 3.76 12.27 13.62
C THR A 306 2.43 11.57 13.33
N HIS A 307 2.45 10.49 12.53
CA HIS A 307 1.29 9.62 12.32
C HIS A 307 0.80 8.99 13.63
N THR A 308 1.73 8.56 14.50
CA THR A 308 1.41 7.97 15.80
C THR A 308 0.69 8.98 16.69
N ILE A 309 1.20 10.21 16.80
CA ILE A 309 0.57 11.29 17.59
C ILE A 309 -0.83 11.61 17.08
N LEU A 310 -1.02 11.68 15.76
CA LEU A 310 -2.34 11.89 15.16
C LEU A 310 -3.32 10.78 15.55
N MET A 311 -2.89 9.51 15.47
CA MET A 311 -3.74 8.37 15.84
C MET A 311 -4.02 8.33 17.35
N LEU A 312 -3.05 8.66 18.21
CA LEU A 312 -3.24 8.77 19.65
C LEU A 312 -4.24 9.88 20.01
N LYS A 313 -4.22 11.01 19.29
CA LYS A 313 -5.23 12.06 19.45
C LYS A 313 -6.62 11.55 19.07
N ALA A 314 -6.76 10.84 17.94
CA ALA A 314 -8.04 10.26 17.55
C ALA A 314 -8.55 9.18 18.53
N LEU A 315 -7.64 8.39 19.13
CA LEU A 315 -7.97 7.43 20.19
C LEU A 315 -8.46 8.12 21.47
N ASP A 316 -7.80 9.21 21.88
CA ASP A 316 -8.25 10.01 23.04
C ASP A 316 -9.68 10.54 22.81
N GLU A 317 -9.96 11.08 21.62
CA GLU A 317 -11.31 11.51 21.24
C GLU A 317 -12.31 10.34 21.21
N ALA A 318 -11.92 9.16 20.74
CA ALA A 318 -12.76 7.96 20.74
C ALA A 318 -13.15 7.52 22.16
N LEU A 319 -12.18 7.55 23.09
CA LEU A 319 -12.39 7.21 24.50
C LEU A 319 -13.23 8.27 25.22
N ASN A 320 -13.03 9.56 24.90
CA ASN A 320 -13.88 10.65 25.39
C ASN A 320 -15.31 10.51 24.89
N LEU A 321 -15.50 10.19 23.60
CA LEU A 321 -16.81 9.95 23.01
C LEU A 321 -17.54 8.79 23.71
N TRP A 322 -16.82 7.70 24.00
CA TRP A 322 -17.37 6.55 24.72
C TRP A 322 -17.80 6.92 26.15
N GLU A 323 -16.91 7.58 26.90
CA GLU A 323 -17.18 7.97 28.28
C GLU A 323 -18.37 8.96 28.37
N ASN A 324 -18.36 9.99 27.51
CA ASN A 324 -19.39 11.03 27.51
C ASN A 324 -20.74 10.48 27.02
N GLY A 325 -20.74 9.57 26.04
CA GLY A 325 -21.96 8.90 25.59
C GLY A 325 -22.61 8.07 26.69
N ILE A 326 -21.83 7.33 27.49
CA ILE A 326 -22.37 6.59 28.64
C ILE A 326 -22.88 7.54 29.72
N LYS A 327 -22.16 8.63 30.02
CA LYS A 327 -22.59 9.62 31.03
C LYS A 327 -23.89 10.32 30.65
N SER A 328 -24.10 10.59 29.37
CA SER A 328 -25.26 11.34 28.87
C SER A 328 -26.48 10.48 28.57
N GLU A 329 -26.31 9.32 27.93
CA GLU A 329 -27.43 8.46 27.47
C GLU A 329 -27.53 7.12 28.22
N GLY A 330 -26.61 6.83 29.14
CA GLY A 330 -26.61 5.61 29.96
C GLY A 330 -25.79 4.45 29.38
N PHE A 331 -25.71 3.35 30.12
CA PHE A 331 -25.04 2.12 29.73
C PHE A 331 -26.05 1.07 29.22
N PRO A 332 -25.79 0.37 28.11
CA PRO A 332 -24.59 0.42 27.26
C PRO A 332 -24.55 1.67 26.36
N LEU A 333 -23.36 2.00 25.83
CA LEU A 333 -23.19 3.08 24.85
C LEU A 333 -24.08 2.83 23.62
N LYS A 334 -24.91 3.82 23.27
CA LYS A 334 -25.82 3.74 22.13
C LYS A 334 -25.08 3.66 20.79
N GLU A 335 -25.63 2.89 19.85
CA GLU A 335 -25.04 2.64 18.52
C GLU A 335 -24.74 3.91 17.72
N SER A 336 -25.51 4.99 17.93
CA SER A 336 -25.31 6.27 17.25
C SER A 336 -23.98 6.96 17.57
N TYR A 337 -23.26 6.53 18.61
CA TYR A 337 -21.93 7.06 18.95
C TYR A 337 -20.79 6.35 18.21
N TRP A 338 -20.95 5.06 17.89
CA TRP A 338 -19.83 4.22 17.45
C TRP A 338 -20.07 3.52 16.12
N HIS A 339 -21.31 3.23 15.74
CA HIS A 339 -21.58 2.46 14.53
C HIS A 339 -21.36 3.31 13.27
N ILE A 340 -20.49 2.87 12.35
CA ILE A 340 -20.05 3.68 11.20
C ILE A 340 -20.84 3.43 9.91
N LYS A 341 -21.57 2.30 9.80
CA LYS A 341 -22.23 1.89 8.55
C LYS A 341 -23.18 2.94 7.96
N PRO A 342 -24.06 3.62 8.74
CA PRO A 342 -24.94 4.65 8.17
C PRO A 342 -24.14 5.80 7.57
N ILE A 343 -23.10 6.27 8.28
CA ILE A 343 -22.27 7.38 7.83
C ILE A 343 -21.52 6.99 6.54
N ASN A 344 -20.93 5.80 6.47
CA ASN A 344 -20.25 5.33 5.26
C ASN A 344 -21.22 5.23 4.07
N GLY A 345 -22.44 4.73 4.29
CA GLY A 345 -23.46 4.64 3.25
C GLY A 345 -23.85 6.01 2.72
N ASP A 346 -24.22 6.92 3.61
CA ASP A 346 -24.68 8.27 3.28
C ASP A 346 -23.59 9.06 2.52
N MET A 347 -22.34 8.99 2.96
CA MET A 347 -21.23 9.70 2.30
C MET A 347 -20.95 9.15 0.89
N LYS A 348 -20.97 7.82 0.71
CA LYS A 348 -20.77 7.20 -0.61
C LYS A 348 -21.91 7.49 -1.57
N GLU A 349 -23.15 7.37 -1.08
CA GLU A 349 -24.34 7.66 -1.88
C GLU A 349 -24.35 9.13 -2.32
N THR A 350 -24.02 10.05 -1.41
CA THR A 350 -23.91 11.49 -1.71
C THR A 350 -22.85 11.75 -2.78
N LEU A 351 -21.63 11.24 -2.59
CA LEU A 351 -20.55 11.38 -3.56
C LEU A 351 -20.95 10.80 -4.93
N PHE A 352 -21.46 9.58 -4.96
CA PHE A 352 -21.86 8.90 -6.19
C PHE A 352 -22.98 9.66 -6.92
N LYS A 353 -24.01 10.12 -6.19
CA LYS A 353 -25.10 10.91 -6.74
C LYS A 353 -24.59 12.22 -7.33
N ASN A 354 -23.68 12.90 -6.63
CA ASN A 354 -23.12 14.17 -7.07
C ASN A 354 -22.27 14.00 -8.32
N LEU A 355 -21.31 13.06 -8.32
CA LEU A 355 -20.44 12.81 -9.48
C LEU A 355 -21.20 12.45 -10.76
N ASN A 356 -22.44 11.96 -10.67
CA ASN A 356 -23.27 11.66 -11.84
C ASN A 356 -24.12 12.84 -12.35
N LYS A 357 -24.13 14.00 -11.67
CA LYS A 357 -24.80 15.22 -12.15
C LYS A 357 -24.05 15.79 -13.37
N GLU A 358 -24.80 16.33 -14.33
CA GLU A 358 -24.24 16.87 -15.60
C GLU A 358 -23.17 17.95 -15.38
N HIS A 359 -23.31 18.81 -14.37
CA HIS A 359 -22.37 19.90 -14.13
C HIS A 359 -20.99 19.45 -13.64
N TYR A 360 -20.88 18.24 -13.09
CA TYR A 360 -19.59 17.65 -12.71
C TYR A 360 -18.93 16.90 -13.86
N LYS A 361 -19.63 16.60 -14.96
CA LYS A 361 -19.05 15.84 -16.08
C LYS A 361 -18.06 16.70 -16.87
N GLY A 362 -16.84 16.21 -17.00
CA GLY A 362 -15.71 16.87 -17.65
C GLY A 362 -15.11 18.05 -16.87
N THR A 363 -15.53 18.29 -15.62
CA THR A 363 -15.16 19.50 -14.88
C THR A 363 -14.30 19.21 -13.64
N THR A 364 -14.33 17.97 -13.12
CA THR A 364 -13.53 17.62 -11.93
C THR A 364 -12.03 17.55 -12.25
N ALA A 365 -11.18 17.68 -11.23
CA ALA A 365 -9.73 17.53 -11.39
C ALA A 365 -9.37 16.13 -11.95
N CYS A 366 -9.98 15.08 -11.43
CA CYS A 366 -9.82 13.71 -11.94
C CYS A 366 -10.16 13.59 -13.43
N GLU A 367 -11.25 14.19 -13.91
CA GLU A 367 -11.61 14.05 -15.34
C GLU A 367 -10.73 14.89 -16.25
N LYS A 368 -10.28 16.06 -15.77
CA LYS A 368 -9.31 16.89 -16.48
C LYS A 368 -8.03 16.12 -16.76
N ARG A 369 -7.61 15.23 -15.83
CA ARG A 369 -6.50 14.28 -16.03
C ARG A 369 -6.58 13.56 -17.36
N TRP A 370 -7.77 13.07 -17.70
CA TRP A 370 -8.01 12.21 -18.85
C TRP A 370 -8.32 13.01 -20.11
N SER A 371 -8.78 14.26 -19.98
CA SER A 371 -9.20 15.11 -21.10
C SER A 371 -8.07 15.72 -21.95
N SER A 372 -6.86 15.84 -21.40
CA SER A 372 -5.74 16.57 -22.05
C SER A 372 -5.01 15.77 -23.13
N HIS A 373 -5.40 14.51 -23.36
CA HIS A 373 -4.64 13.56 -24.15
C HIS A 373 -5.20 13.45 -25.58
N VAL A 374 -4.30 13.66 -26.55
CA VAL A 374 -4.60 13.88 -27.98
C VAL A 374 -5.17 12.63 -28.68
N TYR A 375 -4.86 11.43 -28.16
CA TYR A 375 -5.35 10.17 -28.70
C TYR A 375 -6.56 9.69 -27.89
N GLN A 376 -7.69 9.54 -28.59
CA GLN A 376 -9.05 9.20 -28.14
C GLN A 376 -9.24 8.83 -26.66
N PRO A 377 -10.21 9.46 -25.96
CA PRO A 377 -10.53 9.09 -24.59
C PRO A 377 -11.01 7.64 -24.56
N ILE A 378 -10.19 6.76 -24.02
CA ILE A 378 -10.50 5.33 -23.83
C ILE A 378 -11.56 5.09 -22.74
N GLY A 379 -12.26 6.15 -22.29
CA GLY A 379 -13.29 6.08 -21.24
C GLY A 379 -12.74 6.07 -19.81
N LEU A 380 -11.46 6.39 -19.59
CA LEU A 380 -10.87 6.41 -18.24
C LEU A 380 -11.45 7.48 -17.32
N ASP A 381 -12.12 8.50 -17.87
CA ASP A 381 -12.92 9.45 -17.10
C ASP A 381 -14.03 8.77 -16.27
N ARG A 382 -14.47 7.56 -16.66
CA ARG A 382 -15.40 6.75 -15.86
C ARG A 382 -14.84 6.40 -14.48
N ALA A 383 -13.51 6.24 -14.35
CA ALA A 383 -12.84 6.03 -13.07
C ALA A 383 -12.92 7.25 -12.15
N CYS A 384 -13.41 8.39 -12.61
CA CYS A 384 -13.69 9.52 -11.73
C CYS A 384 -15.10 9.48 -11.13
N ARG A 385 -15.97 8.58 -11.58
CA ARG A 385 -17.39 8.54 -11.20
C ARG A 385 -17.87 7.18 -10.73
N ARG A 386 -17.07 6.14 -10.92
CA ARG A 386 -17.41 4.76 -10.59
C ARG A 386 -16.26 4.09 -9.88
N PRO A 387 -16.56 3.21 -8.92
CA PRO A 387 -15.53 2.37 -8.33
C PRO A 387 -15.01 1.40 -9.38
N PHE A 388 -13.69 1.24 -9.43
CA PHE A 388 -13.06 0.17 -10.19
C PHE A 388 -12.47 -0.86 -9.24
N LYS A 389 -12.47 -2.10 -9.71
CA LYS A 389 -11.66 -3.19 -9.18
C LYS A 389 -10.43 -3.35 -10.07
N GLY A 390 -9.38 -3.90 -9.48
CA GLY A 390 -8.15 -4.20 -10.19
C GLY A 390 -7.48 -5.48 -9.72
N MET A 391 -6.72 -6.08 -10.61
CA MET A 391 -5.68 -7.06 -10.29
C MET A 391 -4.37 -6.53 -10.81
N GLY A 392 -3.29 -6.73 -10.05
CA GLY A 392 -1.98 -6.14 -10.33
C GLY A 392 -0.88 -7.14 -10.12
N GLN A 393 0.25 -6.96 -10.79
CA GLN A 393 1.46 -7.75 -10.56
C GLN A 393 2.52 -7.00 -9.79
N PHE A 394 2.36 -5.69 -9.62
CA PHE A 394 3.30 -4.93 -8.84
C PHE A 394 3.05 -5.21 -7.37
N THR A 395 4.07 -5.61 -6.63
CA THR A 395 3.97 -5.72 -5.18
C THR A 395 4.44 -4.42 -4.54
N PRO A 396 4.03 -4.15 -3.29
CA PRO A 396 3.06 -4.92 -2.50
C PRO A 396 1.62 -4.74 -2.98
N ILE A 397 0.76 -5.73 -2.71
CA ILE A 397 -0.69 -5.65 -2.96
C ILE A 397 -1.42 -6.18 -1.73
N ALA A 398 -2.49 -5.52 -1.30
CA ALA A 398 -3.23 -5.90 -0.10
C ALA A 398 -3.66 -7.38 -0.02
N GLY A 399 -4.05 -7.96 -1.15
CA GLY A 399 -4.42 -9.38 -1.26
C GLY A 399 -3.26 -10.32 -1.60
N GLY A 400 -2.04 -9.80 -1.73
CA GLY A 400 -0.87 -10.52 -2.24
C GLY A 400 -1.18 -11.22 -3.57
N TYR A 401 -0.80 -12.49 -3.68
CA TYR A 401 -1.03 -13.30 -4.87
C TYR A 401 -2.52 -13.46 -5.26
N HIS A 402 -3.47 -13.28 -4.34
CA HIS A 402 -4.89 -13.41 -4.70
C HIS A 402 -5.40 -12.30 -5.62
N ASN A 403 -4.76 -11.14 -5.57
CA ASN A 403 -5.06 -10.01 -6.45
C ASN A 403 -4.03 -9.89 -7.59
N SER A 404 -3.23 -10.95 -7.80
CA SER A 404 -2.28 -11.06 -8.92
C SER A 404 -2.98 -11.39 -10.23
N VAL A 405 -2.57 -10.76 -11.34
CA VAL A 405 -3.03 -11.19 -12.69
C VAL A 405 -2.77 -12.68 -12.92
N ALA A 406 -1.60 -13.19 -12.50
CA ALA A 406 -1.18 -14.58 -12.70
C ALA A 406 -2.10 -15.58 -11.99
N LYS A 407 -2.67 -15.20 -10.84
CA LYS A 407 -3.63 -16.04 -10.12
C LYS A 407 -4.90 -16.31 -10.92
N HIS A 408 -5.27 -15.38 -11.79
CA HIS A 408 -6.49 -15.44 -12.60
C HIS A 408 -6.25 -15.95 -14.03
N VAL A 409 -5.01 -16.30 -14.38
CA VAL A 409 -4.69 -16.90 -15.68
C VAL A 409 -5.25 -18.32 -15.76
N LYS A 410 -5.98 -18.61 -16.85
CA LYS A 410 -6.46 -19.97 -17.14
C LYS A 410 -5.29 -20.88 -17.50
N PRO A 411 -5.30 -22.14 -17.01
CA PRO A 411 -4.29 -23.10 -17.42
C PRO A 411 -4.38 -23.40 -18.92
N ALA A 412 -3.24 -23.50 -19.57
CA ALA A 412 -3.12 -24.03 -20.93
C ALA A 412 -3.59 -25.50 -20.99
N PRO A 413 -3.84 -26.07 -22.19
CA PRO A 413 -4.31 -27.45 -22.33
C PRO A 413 -3.45 -28.51 -21.63
N ASN A 414 -2.15 -28.25 -21.43
CA ASN A 414 -1.22 -29.10 -20.70
C ASN A 414 -1.18 -28.84 -19.17
N GLY A 415 -2.08 -27.99 -18.65
CA GLY A 415 -2.13 -27.57 -17.25
C GLY A 415 -1.18 -26.44 -16.88
N TYR A 416 -0.40 -25.90 -17.81
CA TYR A 416 0.56 -24.83 -17.51
C TYR A 416 -0.11 -23.51 -17.12
N VAL A 417 0.37 -22.89 -16.04
CA VAL A 417 0.04 -21.53 -15.62
C VAL A 417 1.37 -20.81 -15.31
N PRO A 418 1.55 -19.53 -15.70
CA PRO A 418 2.70 -18.77 -15.26
C PRO A 418 2.67 -18.58 -13.74
N THR A 419 3.66 -19.11 -13.03
CA THR A 419 3.81 -18.98 -11.57
C THR A 419 5.13 -18.34 -11.19
N HIS A 420 5.22 -17.80 -9.97
CA HIS A 420 6.52 -17.48 -9.36
C HIS A 420 7.23 -18.80 -9.09
N GLY A 421 8.39 -19.00 -9.71
CA GLY A 421 9.11 -20.27 -9.63
C GLY A 421 9.92 -20.47 -8.34
N MET A 422 9.85 -19.54 -7.38
CA MET A 422 10.73 -19.52 -6.22
C MET A 422 9.97 -19.32 -4.91
N GLU A 423 10.25 -20.19 -3.96
CA GLU A 423 9.85 -20.03 -2.56
C GLU A 423 10.87 -19.14 -1.83
N PRO A 424 10.48 -18.45 -0.74
CA PRO A 424 11.42 -17.70 0.08
C PRO A 424 12.45 -18.63 0.71
N VAL A 425 13.73 -18.24 0.71
CA VAL A 425 14.83 -19.09 1.20
C VAL A 425 14.82 -19.32 2.72
N TYR A 426 14.07 -18.50 3.47
CA TYR A 426 13.73 -18.74 4.86
C TYR A 426 12.40 -18.04 5.22
N GLN A 427 11.73 -18.58 6.24
CA GLN A 427 10.48 -18.03 6.78
C GLN A 427 10.72 -17.33 8.12
N GLY A 428 9.72 -16.59 8.59
CA GLY A 428 9.77 -15.91 9.89
C GLY A 428 10.24 -14.46 9.81
N LEU A 429 10.34 -13.82 10.98
CA LEU A 429 10.80 -12.44 11.10
C LEU A 429 12.29 -12.34 10.78
N ASP A 430 12.69 -11.15 10.34
CA ASP A 430 14.09 -10.80 10.21
C ASP A 430 14.71 -10.58 11.59
N VAL A 431 15.97 -10.97 11.74
CA VAL A 431 16.78 -10.55 12.89
C VAL A 431 17.07 -9.07 12.71
N LEU A 432 16.65 -8.26 13.67
CA LEU A 432 16.89 -6.82 13.61
C LEU A 432 18.39 -6.53 13.78
N PRO A 433 19.01 -5.74 12.89
CA PRO A 433 20.39 -5.31 13.04
C PRO A 433 20.64 -4.65 14.40
N LEU A 434 21.75 -4.99 15.06
CA LEU A 434 22.11 -4.39 16.36
C LEU A 434 22.27 -2.87 16.28
N MET A 435 22.61 -2.33 15.10
CA MET A 435 22.71 -0.88 14.87
C MET A 435 21.35 -0.16 14.97
N TRP A 436 20.22 -0.87 14.95
CA TRP A 436 18.90 -0.29 15.17
C TRP A 436 18.51 -0.24 16.64
N LYS A 437 19.28 -0.91 17.50
CA LYS A 437 19.04 -0.88 18.94
C LYS A 437 19.12 0.56 19.41
N ILE A 438 18.07 0.98 20.12
CA ILE A 438 18.05 2.27 20.80
C ILE A 438 19.22 2.30 21.79
N PRO A 439 20.09 3.33 21.75
CA PRO A 439 21.24 3.42 22.65
C PRO A 439 20.83 3.38 24.12
N GLU A 440 21.74 2.90 24.98
CA GLU A 440 21.51 2.91 26.42
C GLU A 440 21.31 4.36 26.92
N GLY A 441 20.29 4.56 27.76
CA GLY A 441 19.91 5.87 28.29
C GLY A 441 18.93 6.66 27.41
N GLU A 442 18.68 6.23 26.17
CA GLU A 442 17.69 6.85 25.29
C GLU A 442 16.28 6.28 25.53
N VAL A 443 15.26 7.02 25.09
CA VAL A 443 13.85 6.66 25.29
C VAL A 443 13.42 5.63 24.24
N ASP A 444 12.90 4.50 24.71
CA ASP A 444 12.27 3.49 23.87
C ASP A 444 10.73 3.58 23.98
N VAL A 445 10.11 4.27 23.01
CA VAL A 445 8.65 4.39 22.95
C VAL A 445 7.97 3.05 22.70
N HIS A 446 8.62 2.12 21.98
CA HIS A 446 8.07 0.79 21.77
C HIS A 446 8.00 0.05 23.10
N ALA A 447 9.08 0.08 23.89
CA ALA A 447 9.10 -0.46 25.26
C ALA A 447 7.99 0.15 26.14
N ILE A 448 7.78 1.47 26.06
CA ILE A 448 6.68 2.16 26.76
C ILE A 448 5.32 1.67 26.26
N ALA A 449 5.15 1.46 24.96
CA ALA A 449 3.92 0.94 24.39
C ALA A 449 3.67 -0.50 24.82
N ILE A 450 4.69 -1.36 24.90
CA ILE A 450 4.57 -2.77 25.33
C ILE A 450 4.60 -2.99 26.86
N ALA A 451 4.97 -1.98 27.65
CA ALA A 451 4.98 -2.12 29.10
C ALA A 451 3.57 -2.33 29.65
N SER A 452 3.39 -3.39 30.44
CA SER A 452 2.20 -3.61 31.25
C SER A 452 2.52 -3.23 32.69
N THR A 453 1.64 -2.47 33.34
CA THR A 453 1.69 -2.23 34.79
C THR A 453 1.00 -3.34 35.59
N TYR A 454 0.31 -4.26 34.91
CA TYR A 454 -0.20 -5.47 35.53
C TYR A 454 0.94 -6.45 35.71
N ALA A 455 1.04 -7.02 36.93
CA ALA A 455 1.71 -8.30 37.08
C ALA A 455 1.16 -9.25 36.00
N PRO A 456 2.02 -10.07 35.35
CA PRO A 456 1.51 -11.09 34.44
C PRO A 456 0.38 -11.79 35.17
N SER A 457 -0.82 -11.79 34.58
CA SER A 457 -1.97 -12.43 35.24
C SER A 457 -1.53 -13.82 35.66
N GLU A 458 -1.93 -14.27 36.85
CA GLU A 458 -1.96 -15.69 37.21
C GLU A 458 -2.98 -16.45 36.34
N LEU A 459 -3.09 -16.10 35.05
CA LEU A 459 -3.60 -17.00 34.03
C LEU A 459 -2.72 -18.23 34.15
N ASP A 460 -3.33 -19.22 34.76
CA ASP A 460 -2.81 -20.55 34.94
C ASP A 460 -2.21 -21.03 33.62
N GLN A 461 -0.89 -20.94 33.51
CA GLN A 461 -0.15 -21.51 32.40
C GLN A 461 -0.22 -23.04 32.42
N SER A 462 -0.99 -23.67 33.32
CA SER A 462 -1.40 -25.08 33.22
C SER A 462 -2.46 -25.35 32.14
N TRP A 463 -2.84 -24.33 31.35
CA TRP A 463 -3.35 -24.56 29.99
C TRP A 463 -2.23 -24.86 28.98
N THR A 464 -1.00 -25.09 29.42
CA THR A 464 -0.13 -26.10 28.79
C THR A 464 -0.90 -27.41 28.88
N GLY A 465 -1.43 -27.87 27.74
CA GLY A 465 -2.11 -29.15 27.68
C GLY A 465 -1.26 -30.18 28.41
N LYS A 466 -1.83 -30.83 29.43
CA LYS A 466 -1.25 -32.03 30.04
C LYS A 466 -1.23 -33.13 28.98
N GLY A 467 -0.30 -33.02 28.07
CA GLY A 467 0.06 -33.94 27.01
C GLY A 467 1.53 -33.70 26.80
N ASP A 468 2.32 -34.56 27.43
CA ASP A 468 3.78 -34.57 27.41
C ASP A 468 4.31 -34.35 25.99
N ASP A 469 4.78 -33.14 25.70
CA ASP A 469 5.88 -32.84 24.77
C ASP A 469 6.21 -31.34 24.89
N ASP A 470 7.41 -31.07 25.43
CA ASP A 470 7.96 -29.76 25.77
C ASP A 470 8.14 -28.85 24.54
N ASN A 471 7.09 -28.14 24.14
CA ASN A 471 7.21 -27.07 23.15
C ASN A 471 6.75 -25.72 23.74
N GLU A 472 7.72 -24.93 24.21
CA GLU A 472 7.63 -23.45 24.38
C GLU A 472 7.21 -22.70 23.09
N GLU A 473 6.97 -23.44 22.00
CA GLU A 473 6.53 -22.97 20.68
C GLU A 473 5.12 -22.35 20.67
N GLU A 474 4.30 -22.48 21.73
CA GLU A 474 2.89 -22.07 21.73
C GLU A 474 2.66 -20.53 21.79
N ALA A 475 3.54 -19.76 22.44
CA ALA A 475 3.43 -18.31 22.43
C ALA A 475 3.78 -17.71 21.04
N GLU A 476 4.79 -18.28 20.37
CA GLU A 476 5.06 -18.01 18.94
C GLU A 476 3.96 -18.58 18.05
N ALA A 477 3.33 -19.69 18.44
CA ALA A 477 2.19 -20.25 17.74
C ALA A 477 1.01 -19.29 17.74
N SER A 478 0.79 -18.41 18.73
CA SER A 478 -0.33 -17.46 18.66
C SER A 478 -0.24 -16.51 17.45
N ARG A 479 0.94 -15.90 17.19
CA ARG A 479 1.13 -15.01 16.03
C ARG A 479 1.25 -15.79 14.72
N ARG A 480 1.91 -16.95 14.74
CA ARG A 480 2.04 -17.84 13.56
C ARG A 480 0.67 -18.42 13.17
N TYR A 481 -0.14 -18.79 14.15
CA TYR A 481 -1.54 -19.21 14.04
C TYR A 481 -2.41 -18.06 13.56
N LEU A 482 -2.27 -16.84 14.09
CA LEU A 482 -3.00 -15.69 13.55
C LEU A 482 -2.66 -15.42 12.08
N ARG A 483 -1.39 -15.61 11.66
CA ARG A 483 -1.01 -15.56 10.24
C ARG A 483 -1.61 -16.70 9.43
N GLN A 484 -1.59 -17.93 9.95
CA GLN A 484 -2.21 -19.08 9.29
C GLN A 484 -3.73 -18.94 9.21
N ALA A 485 -4.40 -18.53 10.29
CA ALA A 485 -5.82 -18.25 10.39
C ALA A 485 -6.23 -17.09 9.50
N ALA A 486 -5.42 -16.03 9.38
CA ALA A 486 -5.65 -14.96 8.40
C ALA A 486 -5.54 -15.51 6.97
N ARG A 487 -4.47 -16.28 6.66
CA ARG A 487 -4.32 -16.98 5.37
C ARG A 487 -5.49 -17.93 5.09
N GLU A 488 -5.98 -18.66 6.09
CA GLU A 488 -7.07 -19.62 5.96
C GLU A 488 -8.44 -18.95 5.85
N THR A 489 -8.69 -17.89 6.61
CA THR A 489 -9.93 -17.09 6.52
C THR A 489 -10.02 -16.41 5.16
N PHE A 490 -8.90 -15.86 4.68
CA PHE A 490 -8.81 -15.29 3.35
C PHE A 490 -9.01 -16.36 2.27
N LYS A 491 -8.36 -17.54 2.41
CA LYS A 491 -8.59 -18.70 1.53
C LYS A 491 -10.05 -19.17 1.55
N ARG A 492 -10.73 -19.20 2.70
CA ARG A 492 -12.14 -19.60 2.81
C ARG A 492 -13.06 -18.62 2.08
N ARG A 493 -12.88 -17.31 2.26
CA ARG A 493 -13.64 -16.28 1.55
C ARG A 493 -13.42 -16.34 0.03
N THR A 494 -12.18 -16.53 -0.41
CA THR A 494 -11.85 -16.57 -1.85
C THR A 494 -12.22 -17.90 -2.51
N ASN A 495 -11.99 -19.05 -1.86
CA ASN A 495 -12.32 -20.37 -2.43
C ASN A 495 -13.83 -20.61 -2.54
N HIS A 496 -14.65 -20.05 -1.63
CA HIS A 496 -16.10 -20.19 -1.73
C HIS A 496 -16.66 -19.51 -3.00
N ASN A 497 -16.01 -18.46 -3.49
CA ASN A 497 -16.36 -17.83 -4.76
C ASN A 497 -15.72 -18.58 -5.95
N LEU A 498 -14.43 -18.95 -5.87
CA LEU A 498 -13.69 -19.59 -6.98
C LEU A 498 -14.16 -21.01 -7.36
N ASN A 499 -14.55 -21.84 -6.40
CA ASN A 499 -15.02 -23.20 -6.70
C ASN A 499 -16.38 -23.18 -7.43
N THR A 500 -17.24 -22.23 -7.08
CA THR A 500 -18.51 -21.99 -7.78
C THR A 500 -18.29 -21.54 -9.24
N ILE A 501 -17.24 -20.74 -9.48
CA ILE A 501 -16.86 -20.24 -10.81
C ILE A 501 -16.28 -21.37 -11.68
N THR A 502 -15.38 -22.19 -11.13
CA THR A 502 -14.67 -23.22 -11.90
C THR A 502 -15.56 -24.38 -12.34
N ASP A 503 -16.58 -24.75 -11.56
CA ASP A 503 -17.49 -25.84 -11.94
C ASP A 503 -18.58 -25.38 -12.95
N SER A 504 -18.99 -24.11 -12.94
CA SER A 504 -19.95 -23.60 -13.94
C SER A 504 -19.33 -23.43 -15.33
N MET A 505 -18.03 -23.12 -15.41
CA MET A 505 -17.33 -22.87 -16.69
C MET A 505 -16.79 -24.14 -17.38
N LYS A 506 -16.63 -25.26 -16.66
CA LYS A 506 -16.07 -26.50 -17.24
C LYS A 506 -17.03 -27.24 -18.19
N ASN A 507 -18.31 -26.86 -18.26
CA ASN A 507 -19.34 -27.67 -18.89
C ASN A 507 -19.81 -27.25 -20.29
N SER A 508 -19.18 -26.31 -20.99
CA SER A 508 -19.53 -26.11 -22.40
C SER A 508 -18.42 -25.47 -23.21
N ARG A 509 -17.80 -26.25 -24.10
CA ARG A 509 -17.53 -25.91 -25.52
C ARG A 509 -16.70 -27.02 -26.16
N SER A 510 -17.18 -27.54 -27.28
CA SER A 510 -16.35 -28.26 -28.26
C SER A 510 -15.57 -27.23 -29.06
N LEU A 511 -14.24 -27.35 -29.10
CA LEU A 511 -13.41 -26.29 -29.67
C LEU A 511 -13.43 -26.32 -31.21
N GLY A 512 -13.65 -25.17 -31.84
CA GLY A 512 -13.42 -24.92 -33.27
C GLY A 512 -11.96 -24.52 -33.57
N PRO A 513 -11.55 -24.53 -34.84
CA PRO A 513 -10.17 -24.17 -35.25
C PRO A 513 -9.80 -22.70 -35.04
N ASP A 514 -10.76 -21.81 -34.75
CA ASP A 514 -10.55 -20.38 -34.45
C ASP A 514 -10.61 -20.06 -32.94
N ASP A 515 -10.54 -21.08 -32.09
CA ASP A 515 -10.82 -20.94 -30.67
C ASP A 515 -9.67 -20.30 -29.87
N VAL A 516 -10.06 -19.56 -28.83
CA VAL A 516 -9.15 -18.88 -27.91
C VAL A 516 -8.65 -19.88 -26.87
N GLU A 517 -7.57 -20.58 -27.20
CA GLU A 517 -6.93 -21.51 -26.27
C GLU A 517 -5.79 -20.83 -25.48
N PRO A 518 -5.74 -20.98 -24.14
CA PRO A 518 -4.66 -20.40 -23.35
C PRO A 518 -3.28 -20.93 -23.78
N GLY A 519 -2.38 -20.00 -24.02
CA GLY A 519 -1.04 -20.23 -24.53
C GLY A 519 -0.04 -20.65 -23.46
N GLN A 520 1.01 -21.33 -23.89
CA GLN A 520 2.01 -21.91 -23.01
C GLN A 520 3.25 -21.04 -22.82
N GLY A 521 3.44 -19.95 -23.58
CA GLY A 521 4.71 -19.20 -23.56
C GLY A 521 4.76 -18.04 -22.57
N TRP A 522 3.67 -17.78 -21.84
CA TRP A 522 3.60 -16.70 -20.85
C TRP A 522 4.45 -17.02 -19.61
N ILE A 523 5.09 -16.00 -19.05
CA ILE A 523 5.87 -16.10 -17.80
C ILE A 523 5.49 -14.97 -16.85
N VAL A 524 5.69 -15.15 -15.55
CA VAL A 524 5.81 -14.01 -14.64
C VAL A 524 7.25 -13.50 -14.73
N ASN A 525 7.44 -12.28 -15.23
CA ASN A 525 8.74 -11.71 -15.48
C ASN A 525 9.01 -10.46 -14.62
N GLU A 526 10.30 -10.20 -14.41
CA GLU A 526 10.94 -9.10 -13.67
C GLU A 526 10.68 -9.05 -12.17
N GLY A 527 11.77 -9.12 -11.38
CA GLY A 527 11.75 -8.99 -9.94
C GLY A 527 11.12 -10.22 -9.29
N ILE A 528 11.92 -11.25 -9.04
CA ILE A 528 11.45 -12.49 -8.40
C ILE A 528 10.87 -12.13 -7.03
N VAL A 529 9.55 -12.03 -6.94
CA VAL A 529 8.87 -11.89 -5.67
C VAL A 529 8.66 -13.28 -5.12
N THR A 530 9.35 -13.54 -4.02
CA THR A 530 9.05 -14.68 -3.15
C THR A 530 8.39 -14.17 -1.88
N GLY A 531 7.62 -15.04 -1.22
CA GLY A 531 6.96 -14.70 0.05
C GLY A 531 5.67 -13.92 -0.09
N TYR A 532 5.19 -13.38 1.03
CA TYR A 532 3.95 -12.63 1.14
C TYR A 532 4.26 -11.12 1.17
N CYS A 533 3.82 -10.39 0.14
CA CYS A 533 4.15 -8.97 -0.05
C CYS A 533 2.88 -8.11 -0.08
N ASP A 534 2.35 -7.79 1.10
CA ASP A 534 1.17 -6.92 1.27
C ASP A 534 1.48 -5.55 1.86
N GLY A 535 2.77 -5.22 2.03
CA GLY A 535 3.21 -3.92 2.51
C GLY A 535 3.14 -3.75 4.03
N SER A 536 2.65 -4.76 4.77
CA SER A 536 2.57 -4.73 6.24
C SER A 536 3.86 -5.17 6.92
N PRO A 537 4.00 -4.99 8.25
CA PRO A 537 5.13 -5.55 9.02
C PRO A 537 5.20 -7.08 8.94
N HIS A 538 4.11 -7.74 8.52
CA HIS A 538 4.08 -9.19 8.32
C HIS A 538 4.58 -9.62 6.94
N SER A 539 4.85 -8.69 6.02
CA SER A 539 5.48 -8.95 4.72
C SER A 539 6.99 -9.24 4.79
N GLY A 540 7.48 -9.72 5.95
CA GLY A 540 8.91 -9.93 6.16
C GLY A 540 9.53 -10.95 5.21
N ASP A 541 8.75 -11.93 4.73
CA ASP A 541 9.24 -12.94 3.78
C ASP A 541 9.31 -12.47 2.33
N CYS A 542 8.94 -11.22 2.04
CA CYS A 542 8.97 -10.66 0.70
C CYS A 542 10.39 -10.56 0.11
N LYS A 543 10.54 -10.91 -1.18
CA LYS A 543 11.79 -10.84 -1.97
C LYS A 543 12.97 -11.65 -1.40
N ARG A 544 12.71 -12.68 -0.61
CA ARG A 544 13.75 -13.61 -0.13
C ARG A 544 14.12 -14.67 -1.18
N ALA A 545 14.44 -14.27 -2.40
CA ALA A 545 14.89 -15.20 -3.45
C ALA A 545 16.35 -15.62 -3.21
N PRO A 546 16.77 -16.85 -3.57
CA PRO A 546 18.16 -17.29 -3.41
C PRO A 546 19.15 -16.46 -4.24
N THR A 547 18.64 -15.81 -5.30
CA THR A 547 19.42 -14.94 -6.18
C THR A 547 19.59 -13.52 -5.62
N ASN A 548 18.86 -13.14 -4.57
CA ASN A 548 18.89 -11.79 -4.04
C ASN A 548 20.18 -11.53 -3.25
N ASP A 549 20.83 -10.40 -3.50
CA ASP A 549 21.99 -9.91 -2.77
C ASP A 549 21.60 -9.04 -1.56
N CYS A 550 20.31 -8.82 -1.35
CA CYS A 550 19.81 -8.09 -0.19
C CYS A 550 18.54 -8.69 0.42
N LEU A 551 18.70 -9.80 1.14
CA LEU A 551 17.60 -10.56 1.73
C LEU A 551 16.84 -9.82 2.84
N LEU A 552 17.47 -8.88 3.55
CA LEU A 552 16.81 -8.04 4.56
C LEU A 552 16.16 -6.77 4.01
N SER A 553 16.31 -6.45 2.72
CA SER A 553 15.74 -5.20 2.18
C SER A 553 14.25 -5.11 2.50
N GLY A 554 13.50 -6.20 2.30
CA GLY A 554 12.06 -6.31 2.54
C GLY A 554 11.21 -5.31 1.76
N GLN A 555 11.83 -4.47 0.92
CA GLN A 555 11.15 -3.41 0.19
C GLN A 555 10.23 -4.04 -0.82
N ASN A 556 8.94 -3.80 -0.64
CA ASN A 556 7.93 -4.50 -1.39
C ASN A 556 7.80 -4.05 -2.85
N ASP A 557 8.49 -2.99 -3.31
CA ASP A 557 8.44 -2.40 -4.67
C ASP A 557 9.00 -3.33 -5.76
N ALA A 558 8.26 -4.39 -6.09
CA ALA A 558 8.56 -5.25 -7.23
C ALA A 558 7.59 -4.92 -8.36
N ARG A 559 8.09 -4.99 -9.59
CA ARG A 559 7.34 -4.59 -10.77
C ARG A 559 7.13 -5.76 -11.71
N GLU A 560 6.59 -6.85 -11.17
CA GLU A 560 6.35 -8.06 -11.96
C GLU A 560 5.30 -7.80 -13.05
N GLN A 561 5.28 -8.68 -14.03
CA GLN A 561 4.35 -8.66 -15.15
C GLN A 561 4.10 -10.07 -15.67
N VAL A 562 2.89 -10.32 -16.19
CA VAL A 562 2.64 -11.52 -17.01
C VAL A 562 3.05 -11.19 -18.43
N ALA A 563 4.19 -11.71 -18.85
CA ALA A 563 4.81 -11.34 -20.10
C ALA A 563 4.85 -12.49 -21.10
N GLY A 564 4.72 -12.11 -22.37
CA GLY A 564 4.71 -13.01 -23.50
C GLY A 564 5.09 -12.29 -24.77
N ASN A 565 5.20 -13.05 -25.85
CA ASN A 565 5.45 -12.58 -27.20
C ASN A 565 4.53 -13.27 -28.21
N ALA A 566 4.72 -13.02 -29.51
CA ALA A 566 3.89 -13.60 -30.56
C ALA A 566 3.97 -15.14 -30.65
N LEU A 567 4.91 -15.79 -29.95
CA LEU A 567 5.00 -17.26 -29.84
C LEU A 567 4.26 -17.79 -28.60
N SER A 568 3.84 -16.92 -27.69
CA SER A 568 3.32 -17.33 -26.38
C SER A 568 1.90 -17.86 -26.39
N GLY A 569 1.15 -17.65 -27.47
CA GLY A 569 -0.27 -17.98 -27.57
C GLY A 569 -1.15 -16.95 -26.84
N TRP A 570 -2.40 -17.32 -26.52
CA TRP A 570 -3.32 -16.41 -25.82
C TRP A 570 -3.01 -16.32 -24.33
N LEU A 571 -2.91 -15.11 -23.79
CA LEU A 571 -3.06 -14.89 -22.35
C LEU A 571 -4.56 -14.86 -22.06
N VAL A 572 -5.07 -15.87 -21.35
CA VAL A 572 -6.49 -15.93 -20.99
C VAL A 572 -6.63 -15.72 -19.50
N VAL A 573 -7.33 -14.65 -19.11
CA VAL A 573 -7.52 -14.23 -17.71
C VAL A 573 -9.00 -14.20 -17.37
N ASN A 574 -9.37 -14.71 -16.20
CA ASN A 574 -10.71 -14.55 -15.64
C ASN A 574 -10.83 -13.20 -14.93
N VAL A 575 -11.72 -12.34 -15.41
CA VAL A 575 -12.05 -11.05 -14.79
C VAL A 575 -13.41 -11.18 -14.09
N PRO A 576 -13.44 -11.19 -12.74
CA PRO A 576 -14.66 -11.49 -12.01
C PRO A 576 -15.58 -10.27 -11.88
N ASP A 577 -16.89 -10.48 -11.75
CA ASP A 577 -17.86 -9.44 -11.35
C ASP A 577 -17.93 -8.17 -12.22
N VAL A 578 -17.66 -8.25 -13.54
CA VAL A 578 -17.74 -7.08 -14.44
C VAL A 578 -19.16 -6.53 -14.47
N LYS A 579 -19.35 -5.24 -14.17
CA LYS A 579 -20.67 -4.62 -14.03
C LYS A 579 -21.14 -3.93 -15.28
N THR A 580 -20.28 -3.19 -15.98
CA THR A 580 -20.73 -2.40 -17.15
C THR A 580 -19.95 -2.68 -18.42
N GLY A 581 -19.15 -3.75 -18.42
CA GLY A 581 -18.42 -4.22 -19.59
C GLY A 581 -17.32 -3.27 -20.03
N PHE A 582 -16.75 -2.55 -19.07
CA PHE A 582 -15.59 -1.72 -19.29
C PHE A 582 -14.37 -2.36 -18.62
N ILE A 583 -13.42 -2.79 -19.43
CA ILE A 583 -12.18 -3.44 -18.99
C ILE A 583 -11.02 -2.77 -19.72
N PHE A 584 -9.96 -2.46 -18.99
CA PHE A 584 -8.71 -1.97 -19.58
C PHE A 584 -7.51 -2.53 -18.82
N ALA A 585 -6.33 -2.50 -19.44
CA ALA A 585 -5.12 -3.02 -18.84
C ALA A 585 -3.98 -2.01 -18.86
N LYS A 586 -3.12 -2.05 -17.85
CA LYS A 586 -1.82 -1.38 -17.87
C LYS A 586 -0.78 -2.36 -18.41
N ILE A 587 -0.23 -2.03 -19.58
CA ILE A 587 0.72 -2.89 -20.28
C ILE A 587 2.07 -2.19 -20.38
N GLN A 588 3.12 -2.90 -19.98
CA GLN A 588 4.48 -2.53 -20.33
C GLN A 588 4.72 -2.95 -21.78
N TRP A 589 4.73 -1.96 -22.66
CA TRP A 589 4.97 -2.18 -24.09
C TRP A 589 6.47 -2.20 -24.44
N TRP A 590 7.31 -1.66 -23.55
CA TRP A 590 8.77 -1.56 -23.75
C TRP A 590 9.55 -2.72 -23.09
N ALA A 591 8.89 -3.52 -22.25
CA ALA A 591 9.45 -4.69 -21.59
C ALA A 591 8.39 -5.80 -21.41
N PRO A 592 8.81 -7.07 -21.39
CA PRO A 592 10.16 -7.52 -21.69
C PRO A 592 10.39 -7.67 -23.19
N ARG A 593 11.64 -7.67 -23.62
CA ARG A 593 12.02 -7.72 -25.05
C ARG A 593 12.36 -9.14 -25.51
N SER A 594 12.61 -10.05 -24.57
CA SER A 594 12.79 -11.48 -24.82
C SER A 594 12.08 -12.25 -23.71
N ILE A 595 11.51 -13.39 -24.09
CA ILE A 595 10.85 -14.30 -23.17
C ILE A 595 11.64 -15.60 -23.20
N ASP A 596 12.41 -15.87 -22.14
CA ASP A 596 13.32 -17.02 -22.05
C ASP A 596 12.61 -18.34 -22.35
N LYS A 597 11.34 -18.46 -21.97
CA LYS A 597 10.52 -19.65 -22.21
C LYS A 597 10.29 -19.95 -23.70
N THR A 598 10.27 -18.92 -24.55
CA THR A 598 9.97 -19.04 -25.98
C THR A 598 11.20 -18.87 -26.86
N ILE A 599 12.39 -18.77 -26.27
CA ILE A 599 13.62 -18.43 -27.01
C ILE A 599 13.97 -19.47 -28.08
N GLU A 600 13.61 -20.74 -27.86
CA GLU A 600 13.82 -21.85 -28.79
C GLU A 600 12.56 -22.17 -29.63
N TRP A 601 11.49 -21.36 -29.53
CA TRP A 601 10.23 -21.61 -30.23
C TRP A 601 10.23 -20.93 -31.61
N THR A 602 9.73 -21.63 -32.62
CA THR A 602 9.54 -21.12 -33.99
C THR A 602 8.06 -20.93 -34.36
N GLU A 603 7.19 -21.66 -33.67
CA GLU A 603 5.74 -21.53 -33.75
C GLU A 603 5.10 -21.32 -32.38
N VAL A 604 3.83 -20.92 -32.41
CA VAL A 604 3.03 -20.69 -31.20
C VAL A 604 2.91 -21.99 -30.42
N ASN A 605 3.20 -21.96 -29.11
CA ASN A 605 3.12 -23.12 -28.22
C ASN A 605 4.14 -24.26 -28.51
N GLY A 606 5.33 -23.96 -29.05
CA GLY A 606 6.51 -24.82 -28.80
C GLY A 606 7.05 -25.69 -29.94
N GLY A 607 6.88 -25.30 -31.21
CA GLY A 607 7.68 -25.91 -32.28
C GLY A 607 9.15 -25.55 -32.12
N MET A 608 10.00 -26.56 -32.04
CA MET A 608 11.44 -26.41 -31.88
C MET A 608 12.13 -26.71 -33.20
N GLU A 609 12.74 -25.71 -33.83
CA GLU A 609 13.79 -25.92 -34.84
C GLU A 609 15.11 -25.40 -34.26
N GLY A 610 16.08 -26.31 -34.15
CA GLY A 610 17.32 -26.03 -33.45
C GLY A 610 18.17 -24.96 -34.13
N TYR A 611 18.23 -23.77 -33.53
CA TYR A 611 19.40 -22.90 -33.65
C TYR A 611 19.51 -21.95 -32.44
N ARG A 612 20.70 -21.83 -31.87
CA ARG A 612 21.01 -20.96 -30.73
C ARG A 612 21.91 -19.82 -31.17
N GLU A 613 21.41 -18.58 -31.15
CA GLU A 613 22.27 -17.41 -30.99
C GLU A 613 22.01 -16.78 -29.62
N ARG A 614 23.07 -16.68 -28.81
CA ARG A 614 23.04 -16.05 -27.50
C ARG A 614 23.05 -14.54 -27.69
N ILE A 615 21.91 -13.87 -27.51
CA ILE A 615 21.81 -12.42 -27.68
C ILE A 615 22.37 -11.76 -26.41
N LEU A 616 23.55 -11.13 -26.53
CA LEU A 616 24.11 -10.24 -25.49
C LEU A 616 23.33 -8.91 -25.46
N LYS A 617 23.39 -8.19 -24.32
CA LYS A 617 22.72 -6.91 -24.00
C LYS A 617 22.83 -5.86 -25.11
N ARG A 618 22.02 -5.95 -26.17
CA ARG A 618 21.88 -4.93 -27.21
C ARG A 618 20.83 -3.92 -26.80
N ALA A 619 20.97 -2.71 -27.34
CA ALA A 619 19.89 -1.73 -27.33
C ALA A 619 18.63 -2.44 -27.84
N PRO A 620 17.52 -2.30 -27.12
CA PRO A 620 16.44 -3.22 -27.32
C PRO A 620 15.75 -2.92 -28.66
N THR A 621 15.40 -3.97 -29.42
CA THR A 621 14.88 -3.87 -30.79
C THR A 621 13.47 -3.26 -30.80
N ASP A 622 13.15 -2.48 -31.83
CA ASP A 622 11.81 -1.90 -32.01
C ASP A 622 10.75 -2.98 -32.21
N ILE A 623 9.52 -2.71 -31.75
CA ILE A 623 8.35 -3.56 -32.01
C ILE A 623 8.18 -3.68 -33.55
N PRO A 624 7.99 -4.89 -34.11
CA PRO A 624 7.82 -5.08 -35.55
C PRO A 624 6.67 -4.25 -36.13
N GLU A 625 6.81 -3.77 -37.36
CA GLU A 625 5.77 -2.95 -38.01
C GLU A 625 4.47 -3.73 -38.30
N ASP A 626 4.56 -5.06 -38.39
CA ASP A 626 3.43 -5.99 -38.54
C ASP A 626 2.91 -6.54 -37.20
N PHE A 627 3.28 -5.90 -36.10
CA PHE A 627 2.77 -6.23 -34.77
C PHE A 627 1.26 -5.98 -34.70
N GLU A 628 0.52 -6.98 -34.24
CA GLU A 628 -0.91 -6.90 -33.97
C GLU A 628 -1.21 -7.46 -32.58
N VAL A 629 -2.26 -6.95 -31.93
CA VAL A 629 -2.76 -7.49 -30.67
C VAL A 629 -4.23 -7.82 -30.82
N ASP A 630 -4.57 -9.09 -30.68
CA ASP A 630 -5.97 -9.53 -30.65
C ASP A 630 -6.49 -9.51 -29.22
N ILE A 631 -7.72 -9.01 -29.07
CA ILE A 631 -8.50 -9.07 -27.84
C ILE A 631 -9.69 -9.99 -28.07
N ALA A 632 -9.89 -10.91 -27.15
CA ALA A 632 -11.03 -11.80 -27.14
C ALA A 632 -11.82 -11.70 -25.84
N VAL A 633 -13.14 -11.86 -25.94
CA VAL A 633 -14.06 -11.88 -24.82
C VAL A 633 -14.90 -13.15 -24.92
N ASN A 634 -14.87 -13.97 -23.88
CA ASN A 634 -15.62 -15.23 -23.78
C ASN A 634 -15.41 -16.13 -25.01
N GLY A 635 -14.14 -16.31 -25.38
CA GLY A 635 -13.70 -17.15 -26.49
C GLY A 635 -13.88 -16.55 -27.89
N LYS A 636 -14.35 -15.30 -28.04
CA LYS A 636 -14.55 -14.65 -29.34
C LYS A 636 -13.66 -13.43 -29.50
N ILE A 637 -12.93 -13.33 -30.61
CA ILE A 637 -12.15 -12.12 -30.94
C ILE A 637 -13.12 -10.95 -31.16
N THR A 638 -12.97 -9.90 -30.35
CA THR A 638 -13.80 -8.69 -30.40
C THR A 638 -13.06 -7.49 -30.97
N ALA A 639 -11.73 -7.47 -30.88
CA ALA A 639 -10.90 -6.42 -31.44
C ALA A 639 -9.54 -6.95 -31.87
N THR A 640 -8.93 -6.29 -32.86
CA THR A 640 -7.52 -6.47 -33.23
C THR A 640 -6.92 -5.09 -33.41
N TYR A 641 -5.92 -4.76 -32.60
CA TYR A 641 -5.17 -3.51 -32.71
C TYR A 641 -3.94 -3.74 -33.58
N ASN A 642 -3.81 -2.99 -34.67
CA ASN A 642 -2.57 -3.00 -35.45
C ASN A 642 -1.47 -2.19 -34.74
N TYR A 643 -0.24 -2.23 -35.28
CA TYR A 643 0.92 -1.52 -34.75
C TYR A 643 0.64 -0.03 -34.48
N THR A 644 -0.06 0.64 -35.39
CA THR A 644 -0.33 2.09 -35.29
C THR A 644 -1.29 2.40 -34.15
N GLU A 645 -2.37 1.64 -34.02
CA GLU A 645 -3.35 1.77 -32.93
C GLU A 645 -2.70 1.46 -31.58
N TRP A 646 -2.00 0.32 -31.49
CA TRP A 646 -1.29 -0.09 -30.29
C TRP A 646 -0.26 0.94 -29.84
N LYS A 647 0.55 1.44 -30.78
CA LYS A 647 1.54 2.48 -30.52
C LYS A 647 0.87 3.78 -30.11
N GLY A 648 -0.31 4.10 -30.66
CA GLY A 648 -1.13 5.23 -30.22
C GLY A 648 -1.43 5.17 -28.72
N PHE A 649 -1.86 4.01 -28.20
CA PHE A 649 -2.07 3.81 -26.76
C PHE A 649 -0.76 3.87 -25.95
N ALA A 650 0.30 3.24 -26.47
CA ALA A 650 1.62 3.22 -25.81
C ALA A 650 2.27 4.59 -25.69
N LEU A 651 2.05 5.47 -26.68
CA LEU A 651 2.50 6.86 -26.68
C LEU A 651 1.61 7.76 -25.82
N ASN A 652 0.38 7.35 -25.54
CA ASN A 652 -0.54 8.05 -24.67
C ASN A 652 -0.26 7.77 -23.19
N GLN A 653 0.98 8.02 -22.77
CA GLN A 653 1.40 7.83 -21.39
C GLN A 653 0.84 8.95 -20.52
N TYR A 654 0.01 8.59 -19.54
CA TYR A 654 -0.55 9.55 -18.59
C TYR A 654 0.48 9.96 -17.53
N ALA A 655 1.42 9.06 -17.26
CA ALA A 655 2.62 9.31 -16.47
C ALA A 655 3.76 8.41 -16.98
N TYR A 656 4.96 8.62 -16.45
CA TYR A 656 6.13 7.82 -16.81
C TYR A 656 5.87 6.31 -16.64
N ASN A 657 5.95 5.55 -17.73
CA ASN A 657 5.65 4.10 -17.79
C ASN A 657 4.19 3.72 -17.44
N GLU A 658 3.24 4.64 -17.61
CA GLU A 658 1.82 4.40 -17.38
C GLU A 658 1.03 4.57 -18.67
N ALA A 659 0.96 3.49 -19.45
CA ALA A 659 0.11 3.38 -20.63
C ALA A 659 -1.05 2.41 -20.35
N PHE A 660 -2.26 2.83 -20.70
CA PHE A 660 -3.48 2.04 -20.53
C PHE A 660 -4.08 1.69 -21.89
N PHE A 661 -4.51 0.44 -22.01
CA PHE A 661 -4.98 -0.15 -23.25
C PHE A 661 -6.43 -0.59 -23.05
N PRO A 662 -7.38 -0.12 -23.87
CA PRO A 662 -8.76 -0.55 -23.79
C PRO A 662 -8.85 -2.03 -24.17
N MET A 663 -9.53 -2.83 -23.36
CA MET A 663 -9.72 -4.27 -23.63
C MET A 663 -11.17 -4.52 -24.04
N VAL A 664 -12.11 -4.01 -23.25
CA VAL A 664 -13.55 -4.15 -23.50
C VAL A 664 -14.25 -2.84 -23.19
N ASN A 665 -15.17 -2.43 -24.05
CA ASN A 665 -16.08 -1.30 -23.81
C ASN A 665 -17.43 -1.64 -24.43
N ASP A 666 -18.08 -2.66 -23.88
CA ASP A 666 -19.34 -3.22 -24.37
C ASP A 666 -20.24 -3.53 -23.17
N THR A 667 -21.30 -2.75 -22.99
CA THR A 667 -22.22 -2.87 -21.85
C THR A 667 -22.97 -4.19 -21.77
N THR A 668 -22.92 -5.02 -22.81
CA THR A 668 -23.49 -6.37 -22.79
C THR A 668 -22.58 -7.39 -22.10
N VAL A 669 -21.29 -7.06 -21.94
CA VAL A 669 -20.30 -7.90 -21.28
C VAL A 669 -20.38 -7.68 -19.76
N THR A 670 -21.04 -8.58 -19.05
CA THR A 670 -21.23 -8.48 -17.59
C THR A 670 -21.00 -9.84 -16.92
N GLY A 671 -20.81 -9.84 -15.60
CA GLY A 671 -20.52 -11.04 -14.81
C GLY A 671 -19.04 -11.44 -14.89
N ASP A 672 -18.78 -12.74 -14.79
CA ASP A 672 -17.42 -13.26 -14.93
C ASP A 672 -17.04 -13.34 -16.41
N VAL A 673 -15.97 -12.64 -16.77
CA VAL A 673 -15.53 -12.47 -18.16
C VAL A 673 -14.22 -13.20 -18.37
N GLU A 674 -14.15 -14.00 -19.43
CA GLU A 674 -12.88 -14.52 -19.92
C GLU A 674 -12.27 -13.50 -20.91
N LEU A 675 -11.18 -12.86 -20.50
CA LEU A 675 -10.42 -11.93 -21.33
C LEU A 675 -9.21 -12.64 -21.96
N GLY A 676 -9.18 -12.73 -23.29
CA GLY A 676 -8.04 -13.21 -24.07
C GLY A 676 -7.23 -12.07 -24.66
N ILE A 677 -5.90 -12.12 -24.57
CA ILE A 677 -4.97 -11.15 -25.17
C ILE A 677 -3.88 -11.93 -25.92
N ARG A 678 -3.61 -11.62 -27.19
CA ARG A 678 -2.57 -12.30 -27.97
C ARG A 678 -1.78 -11.33 -28.84
N ALA A 679 -0.45 -11.36 -28.71
CA ALA A 679 0.44 -10.72 -29.68
C ALA A 679 0.53 -11.55 -30.97
N ARG A 680 0.58 -10.89 -32.12
CA ARG A 680 0.89 -11.51 -33.42
C ARG A 680 1.96 -10.70 -34.13
N SER A 681 2.77 -11.42 -34.90
CA SER A 681 3.75 -10.87 -35.83
C SER A 681 4.14 -11.96 -36.80
N LYS A 682 4.25 -11.65 -38.08
CA LYS A 682 4.84 -12.54 -39.11
C LYS A 682 6.35 -12.37 -39.14
N ILE A 683 6.82 -11.15 -38.87
CA ILE A 683 8.24 -10.81 -38.83
C ILE A 683 8.68 -10.78 -37.37
N ASN A 684 9.81 -11.43 -37.08
CA ASN A 684 10.51 -11.30 -35.81
C ASN A 684 9.66 -11.58 -34.54
N LYS A 685 8.93 -12.71 -34.53
CA LYS A 685 7.97 -13.12 -33.49
C LYS A 685 8.46 -13.00 -32.05
N GLN A 686 9.76 -13.19 -31.83
CA GLN A 686 10.36 -13.14 -30.48
C GLN A 686 10.32 -11.74 -29.86
N TYR A 687 10.39 -10.70 -30.67
CA TYR A 687 10.44 -9.28 -30.25
C TYR A 687 9.08 -8.59 -30.28
N ALA A 688 8.06 -9.27 -30.79
CA ALA A 688 6.67 -8.86 -30.67
C ALA A 688 6.15 -9.19 -29.27
N SER A 689 6.66 -8.49 -28.25
CA SER A 689 6.47 -8.81 -26.84
C SER A 689 5.90 -7.66 -26.02
N PHE A 690 5.16 -8.01 -24.97
CA PHE A 690 4.64 -7.07 -23.98
C PHE A 690 4.42 -7.79 -22.65
N GLY A 691 4.24 -7.02 -21.57
CA GLY A 691 3.82 -7.56 -20.29
C GLY A 691 2.60 -6.87 -19.70
N VAL A 692 1.63 -7.66 -19.26
CA VAL A 692 0.45 -7.18 -18.56
C VAL A 692 0.78 -7.02 -17.09
N THR A 693 0.71 -5.79 -16.60
CA THR A 693 0.97 -5.50 -15.18
C THR A 693 -0.32 -5.42 -14.38
N HIS A 694 -1.37 -4.84 -14.94
CA HIS A 694 -2.65 -4.67 -14.25
C HIS A 694 -3.81 -4.83 -15.22
N ILE A 695 -4.95 -5.31 -14.71
CA ILE A 695 -6.23 -5.34 -15.40
C ILE A 695 -7.25 -4.70 -14.45
N TYR A 696 -8.04 -3.76 -14.97
CA TYR A 696 -9.04 -3.01 -14.22
C TYR A 696 -10.41 -3.16 -14.87
N TRP A 697 -11.46 -3.14 -14.04
CA TRP A 697 -12.84 -3.25 -14.49
C TRP A 697 -13.79 -2.56 -13.51
N ASP A 698 -14.96 -2.15 -13.99
CA ASP A 698 -16.02 -1.55 -13.16
C ASP A 698 -17.13 -2.52 -12.78
#